data_AF-F8GLH1-F1
#
_entry.id   AF-F8GLH1-F1
#
_cell.length_a   1.000
_cell.length_b   1.000
_cell.length_c   1.000
_cell.angle_alpha   90.00
_cell.angle_beta   90.00
_cell.angle_gamma   90.00
#
_symmetry.space_group_name_H-M   'P 1'
#
loop_
_entity.id
_entity.type
_entity.pdbx_description
1 polymer ?
#
loop_
_entity_poly.entity_id
_entity_poly.type
_entity_poly.pdbx_seq_one_letter_code
_entity_poly.pdbx_strand_id
1 'polypeptide(L)'
;MLKLILKSTWFYRLPKRLLFFFTACITIYESYSTLKVVAIFFSILISPLMILVTLIPESGIDSESGAAIVSQDSFGDNYTEIRYLDQNWNSADSNWFYNTTIGSNLMPYDFFMVLEKEGGGELFRSNENMNFYRYLIRKASSGNPDGLPVGWVKSDYKSQKYIGLTCAACHTGQINYNGVGIRIDGGPASADMENCIIGLAKALQYTSNNEEAKKQFVKNVLARGHYKSETEVLGDLVKYEQQLINYITINRSPTPYGYARLDALGRTYNRVLEHLISEKELQELLLDHKIMYDGNMDDERFNKIIKEIARISTGDQRDRMMEYFTHTQYLTKQQLDRMRTELFNPADAPVSYPFLWDTSQHNYVQWNGAVMNSNLGRIVFGTEKVIGVFGSLDWTKKNFNSSVSIFNLRSLELHLQKLQSPQWPEEILGEIDKQRASQGKQIFNEYCASCHDNILPRMYRVSDIGTDPVMAENSFSHTGYSGILRNQYVGVGIGNILLGEKVPMVALLTKAALSTISTIDSDKNSFERRLDRSADFFRASFSNAPYPSIKQGNYDPDTTAKPFASLNAYKARSLNGIWATAPYLHNGSVPTLYDLLLPKKREGDPKDGEYRPDQFEVGSREFDPIKVGLKSSGYEGFRFDTSLKGNSNAGHEYTTGKTAQLNGKILKPLTKEERLDLLEYLKTL
;
A
#
# COMPACT_ATOMS: atom_id res chain seq x y z
N MET A 1 -14.17 54.90 -1.58
CA MET A 1 -13.14 54.13 -2.32
C MET A 1 -13.72 53.31 -3.48
N LEU A 2 -14.73 52.44 -3.27
CA LEU A 2 -15.34 51.64 -4.36
C LEU A 2 -15.93 52.45 -5.54
N LYS A 3 -16.61 53.58 -5.27
CA LYS A 3 -17.16 54.46 -6.31
C LYS A 3 -16.08 55.15 -7.17
N LEU A 4 -14.84 55.22 -6.69
CA LEU A 4 -13.68 55.77 -7.44
C LEU A 4 -13.04 54.72 -8.35
N ILE A 5 -13.12 53.44 -8.00
CA ILE A 5 -12.55 52.32 -8.79
C ILE A 5 -13.38 52.09 -10.07
N LEU A 6 -14.71 52.25 -9.98
CA LEU A 6 -15.67 52.05 -11.08
C LEU A 6 -15.57 53.07 -12.22
N LYS A 7 -14.90 54.22 -12.01
CA LYS A 7 -14.66 55.21 -13.08
C LYS A 7 -13.31 55.04 -13.78
N SER A 8 -12.47 54.10 -13.34
CA SER A 8 -11.18 53.84 -13.99
C SER A 8 -11.35 52.85 -15.15
N THR A 9 -10.71 53.15 -16.28
CA THR A 9 -10.72 52.34 -17.52
C THR A 9 -10.14 50.92 -17.36
N TRP A 10 -9.62 50.59 -16.18
CA TRP A 10 -9.07 49.28 -15.82
C TRP A 10 -10.13 48.20 -15.63
N PHE A 11 -11.35 48.58 -15.23
CA PHE A 11 -12.42 47.64 -14.88
C PHE A 11 -12.96 46.82 -16.08
N TYR A 12 -12.83 47.35 -17.30
CA TYR A 12 -13.29 46.71 -18.55
C TYR A 12 -12.28 45.72 -19.16
N ARG A 13 -11.09 45.55 -18.55
CA ARG A 13 -10.06 44.59 -19.01
C ARG A 13 -10.02 43.29 -18.21
N LEU A 14 -10.87 43.13 -17.19
CA LEU A 14 -10.90 41.93 -16.36
C LEU A 14 -11.56 40.73 -17.07
N PRO A 15 -11.07 39.49 -16.87
CA PRO A 15 -11.71 38.28 -17.40
C PRO A 15 -13.17 38.16 -16.94
N LYS A 16 -14.08 37.72 -17.84
CA LYS A 16 -15.54 37.68 -17.60
C LYS A 16 -15.97 37.00 -16.28
N ARG A 17 -15.20 36.04 -15.77
CA ARG A 17 -15.47 35.33 -14.50
C ARG A 17 -15.22 36.19 -13.25
N LEU A 18 -14.21 37.07 -13.27
CA LEU A 18 -13.94 38.03 -12.20
C LEU A 18 -14.98 39.14 -12.18
N LEU A 19 -15.43 39.59 -13.35
CA LEU A 19 -16.50 40.58 -13.45
C LEU A 19 -17.80 40.07 -12.81
N PHE A 20 -18.16 38.80 -13.05
CA PHE A 20 -19.34 38.16 -12.46
C PHE A 20 -19.27 38.06 -10.93
N PHE A 21 -18.08 37.76 -10.38
CA PHE A 21 -17.83 37.70 -8.94
C PHE A 21 -18.00 39.08 -8.28
N PHE A 22 -17.44 40.14 -8.88
CA PHE A 22 -17.58 41.49 -8.35
C PHE A 22 -19.02 42.02 -8.44
N THR A 23 -19.75 41.74 -9.52
CA THR A 23 -21.16 42.13 -9.65
C THR A 23 -22.03 41.42 -8.61
N ALA A 24 -21.80 40.12 -8.36
CA ALA A 24 -22.52 39.36 -7.33
C ALA A 24 -22.21 39.87 -5.90
N CYS A 25 -20.95 40.22 -5.61
CA CYS A 25 -20.58 40.80 -4.32
C CYS A 25 -21.20 42.20 -4.10
N ILE A 26 -21.39 42.99 -5.16
CA ILE A 26 -22.03 44.32 -5.07
C ILE A 26 -23.54 44.20 -4.83
N THR A 27 -24.24 43.27 -5.50
CA THR A 27 -25.67 43.02 -5.26
C THR A 27 -25.96 42.50 -3.84
N ILE A 28 -25.00 41.78 -3.25
CA ILE A 28 -25.03 41.34 -1.84
C ILE A 28 -24.62 42.48 -0.89
N TYR A 29 -23.79 43.42 -1.34
CA TYR A 29 -23.38 44.59 -0.57
C TYR A 29 -24.55 45.55 -0.31
N GLU A 30 -25.40 45.80 -1.30
CA GLU A 30 -26.52 46.77 -1.19
C GLU A 30 -27.72 46.24 -0.38
N SER A 31 -27.90 44.92 -0.27
CA SER A 31 -29.12 44.34 0.31
C SER A 31 -29.12 44.13 1.84
N TYR A 32 -28.00 44.28 2.56
CA TYR A 32 -27.94 43.98 4.01
C TYR A 32 -26.96 44.89 4.76
N SER A 33 -27.47 45.87 5.52
CA SER A 33 -26.68 46.99 6.09
C SER A 33 -26.32 46.90 7.59
N THR A 34 -26.80 45.92 8.36
CA THR A 34 -26.61 45.93 9.83
C THR A 34 -25.83 44.74 10.44
N LEU A 35 -25.43 43.72 9.67
CA LEU A 35 -24.56 42.62 10.16
C LEU A 35 -23.07 42.75 9.81
N LYS A 36 -22.69 43.79 9.05
CA LYS A 36 -21.37 43.82 8.39
C LYS A 36 -20.23 44.35 9.25
N VAL A 37 -20.46 45.20 10.25
CA VAL A 37 -19.34 45.78 11.03
C VAL A 37 -18.80 44.79 12.07
N VAL A 38 -19.66 43.96 12.68
CA VAL A 38 -19.25 42.98 13.71
C VAL A 38 -18.56 41.75 13.09
N ALA A 39 -19.02 41.28 11.93
CA ALA A 39 -18.40 40.14 11.24
C ALA A 39 -17.07 40.50 10.55
N ILE A 40 -16.92 41.75 10.08
CA ILE A 40 -15.68 42.23 9.45
C ILE A 40 -14.59 42.45 10.51
N PHE A 41 -14.92 42.92 11.72
CA PHE A 41 -13.95 43.00 12.82
C PHE A 41 -13.50 41.61 13.32
N PHE A 42 -14.41 40.62 13.34
CA PHE A 42 -14.06 39.23 13.70
C PHE A 42 -13.25 38.49 12.63
N SER A 43 -13.48 38.77 11.35
CA SER A 43 -12.72 38.16 10.24
C SER A 43 -11.36 38.82 10.02
N ILE A 44 -11.20 40.11 10.30
CA ILE A 44 -9.91 40.80 10.09
C ILE A 44 -8.90 40.50 11.22
N LEU A 45 -9.36 40.22 12.45
CA LEU A 45 -8.47 39.87 13.58
C LEU A 45 -8.22 38.37 13.76
N ILE A 46 -9.14 37.48 13.33
CA ILE A 46 -9.00 36.02 13.52
C ILE A 46 -8.41 35.33 12.28
N SER A 47 -8.61 35.88 11.07
CA SER A 47 -8.09 35.23 9.86
C SER A 47 -6.57 35.26 9.71
N PRO A 48 -5.79 36.23 10.24
CA PRO A 48 -4.33 36.09 10.30
C PRO A 48 -3.88 35.16 11.44
N LEU A 49 -4.63 35.09 12.54
CA LEU A 49 -4.28 34.33 13.75
C LEU A 49 -4.52 32.81 13.59
N MET A 50 -5.53 32.41 12.81
CA MET A 50 -5.82 31.00 12.46
C MET A 50 -5.06 30.51 11.22
N ILE A 51 -4.30 31.39 10.54
CA ILE A 51 -3.52 31.04 9.35
C ILE A 51 -2.03 30.80 9.65
N LEU A 52 -1.51 31.04 10.87
CA LEU A 52 -0.04 30.91 11.07
C LEU A 52 0.49 30.16 12.32
N VAL A 53 -0.27 29.92 13.39
CA VAL A 53 0.36 29.45 14.65
C VAL A 53 -0.49 28.38 15.36
N THR A 54 0.12 27.20 15.60
CA THR A 54 -0.39 26.01 16.32
C THR A 54 -1.30 25.09 15.48
N LEU A 55 -0.92 23.93 14.93
CA LEU A 55 0.16 22.98 15.19
C LEU A 55 0.46 22.24 13.86
N ILE A 56 1.33 22.78 13.01
CA ILE A 56 2.34 21.89 12.44
C ILE A 56 3.29 21.72 13.61
N PRO A 57 3.50 20.52 14.16
CA PRO A 57 4.63 20.36 15.06
C PRO A 57 5.83 20.78 14.22
N GLU A 58 6.46 21.91 14.57
CA GLU A 58 7.90 22.01 14.40
C GLU A 58 8.44 20.85 15.22
N SER A 59 8.50 19.67 14.59
CA SER A 59 9.39 18.62 15.05
C SER A 59 10.74 19.31 15.05
N GLY A 60 11.30 19.46 16.26
CA GLY A 60 12.58 20.12 16.47
C GLY A 60 13.53 19.77 15.34
N ILE A 61 14.14 20.80 14.80
CA ILE A 61 15.27 20.70 13.87
C ILE A 61 16.42 20.06 14.67
N ASP A 62 16.30 18.78 14.96
CA ASP A 62 17.46 17.94 15.21
C ASP A 62 17.88 17.46 13.83
N SER A 63 19.10 17.85 13.47
CA SER A 63 19.80 17.54 12.22
C SER A 63 20.05 16.05 11.98
N GLU A 64 19.45 15.17 12.78
CA GLU A 64 19.39 13.74 12.54
C GLU A 64 17.92 13.37 12.41
N SER A 65 17.56 12.76 11.30
CA SER A 65 16.23 12.24 10.91
C SER A 65 15.58 11.22 11.88
N GLY A 66 16.05 11.15 13.12
CA GLY A 66 15.64 10.17 14.11
C GLY A 66 15.93 8.75 13.68
N ALA A 67 16.80 8.52 12.68
CA ALA A 67 17.16 7.19 12.24
C ALA A 67 18.07 6.50 13.29
N ALA A 68 17.88 5.20 13.47
CA ALA A 68 18.71 4.39 14.36
C ALA A 68 19.60 3.43 13.56
N ILE A 69 20.70 3.00 14.17
CA ILE A 69 21.62 2.00 13.64
C ILE A 69 21.44 0.73 14.47
N VAL A 70 21.51 -0.44 13.83
CA VAL A 70 21.48 -1.73 14.53
C VAL A 70 22.86 -2.11 15.04
N SER A 71 22.90 -2.72 16.22
CA SER A 71 24.12 -3.29 16.78
C SER A 71 24.54 -4.59 16.07
N GLN A 72 23.57 -5.40 15.66
CA GLN A 72 23.75 -6.65 14.93
C GLN A 72 22.66 -6.80 13.86
N ASP A 73 23.05 -6.95 12.60
CA ASP A 73 22.13 -7.19 11.49
C ASP A 73 22.04 -8.70 11.19
N SER A 74 20.82 -9.19 10.96
CA SER A 74 20.54 -10.62 10.75
C SER A 74 21.07 -11.19 9.43
N PHE A 75 21.38 -10.36 8.43
CA PHE A 75 21.96 -10.81 7.16
C PHE A 75 23.42 -10.37 6.99
N GLY A 76 24.02 -9.82 8.05
CA GLY A 76 25.40 -9.35 8.04
C GLY A 76 25.61 -8.02 7.32
N ASP A 77 24.52 -7.28 7.05
CA ASP A 77 24.62 -5.91 6.54
C ASP A 77 25.29 -5.01 7.59
N ASN A 78 26.03 -3.99 7.16
CA ASN A 78 26.66 -3.07 8.10
C ASN A 78 26.65 -1.62 7.59
N TYR A 79 26.21 -0.70 8.45
CA TYR A 79 26.27 0.73 8.20
C TYR A 79 26.48 1.47 9.52
N THR A 80 27.25 2.56 9.45
CA THR A 80 27.65 3.38 10.60
C THR A 80 27.07 4.80 10.54
N GLU A 81 26.52 5.18 9.39
CA GLU A 81 25.81 6.42 9.19
C GLU A 81 24.62 6.21 8.24
N ILE A 82 23.65 7.13 8.29
CA ILE A 82 22.51 7.16 7.37
C ILE A 82 22.49 8.51 6.66
N ARG A 83 22.40 8.49 5.33
CA ARG A 83 22.26 9.68 4.50
C ARG A 83 20.94 9.66 3.76
N TYR A 84 20.33 10.83 3.65
CA TYR A 84 19.09 11.05 2.91
C TYR A 84 19.44 11.69 1.58
N LEU A 85 18.81 11.21 0.50
CA LEU A 85 18.99 11.79 -0.82
C LEU A 85 18.17 13.07 -0.97
N ASP A 86 18.64 14.02 -1.77
CA ASP A 86 17.83 15.16 -2.16
C ASP A 86 16.75 14.69 -3.15
N GLN A 87 15.52 14.61 -2.65
CA GLN A 87 14.32 14.25 -3.42
C GLN A 87 13.30 15.39 -3.41
N ASN A 88 13.76 16.63 -3.23
CA ASN A 88 12.93 17.82 -3.05
C ASN A 88 12.01 17.75 -1.80
N TRP A 89 12.40 16.91 -0.83
CA TRP A 89 11.84 16.82 0.51
C TRP A 89 12.91 17.17 1.52
N ASN A 90 12.58 18.00 2.49
CA ASN A 90 13.42 18.19 3.68
C ASN A 90 13.07 17.16 4.76
N SER A 91 13.82 17.17 5.87
CA SER A 91 13.61 16.23 6.98
C SER A 91 12.21 16.30 7.61
N ALA A 92 11.56 17.46 7.60
CA ALA A 92 10.19 17.62 8.09
C ALA A 92 9.17 17.00 7.13
N ASP A 93 9.38 17.13 5.82
CA ASP A 93 8.55 16.48 4.80
C ASP A 93 8.62 14.95 4.92
N SER A 94 9.82 14.38 5.07
CA SER A 94 10.01 12.93 5.27
C SER A 94 9.39 12.47 6.59
N ASN A 95 9.67 13.18 7.70
CA ASN A 95 9.10 12.83 9.01
C ASN A 95 7.57 12.90 9.04
N TRP A 96 6.98 13.87 8.35
CA TRP A 96 5.53 13.97 8.24
C TRP A 96 4.96 12.76 7.47
N PHE A 97 5.57 12.38 6.35
CA PHE A 97 5.18 11.18 5.58
C PHE A 97 5.29 9.90 6.41
N TYR A 98 6.37 9.76 7.20
CA TYR A 98 6.60 8.58 8.05
C TYR A 98 5.54 8.40 9.13
N ASN A 99 5.00 9.50 9.64
CA ASN A 99 4.15 9.50 10.84
C ASN A 99 2.66 9.76 10.54
N THR A 100 2.27 10.07 9.30
CA THR A 100 0.87 10.37 8.97
C THR A 100 0.04 9.11 8.90
N THR A 101 -0.83 8.91 9.90
CA THR A 101 -1.77 7.78 9.92
C THR A 101 -2.79 7.85 8.79
N ILE A 102 -3.06 6.69 8.19
CA ILE A 102 -4.12 6.50 7.19
C ILE A 102 -5.37 5.84 7.79
N GLY A 103 -5.38 5.58 9.10
CA GLY A 103 -6.48 4.89 9.78
C GLY A 103 -6.30 3.38 9.91
N SER A 104 -5.08 2.87 9.72
CA SER A 104 -4.75 1.48 10.03
C SER A 104 -4.80 1.24 11.54
N ASN A 105 -5.44 0.15 11.95
CA ASN A 105 -5.67 -0.28 13.33
C ASN A 105 -5.35 -1.78 13.46
N LEU A 106 -4.05 -2.12 13.40
CA LEU A 106 -3.58 -3.51 13.41
C LEU A 106 -3.88 -4.22 14.74
N MET A 107 -3.56 -3.57 15.87
CA MET A 107 -3.80 -4.09 17.23
C MET A 107 -3.75 -2.94 18.24
N PRO A 108 -4.14 -3.14 19.52
CA PRO A 108 -4.07 -2.10 20.54
C PRO A 108 -2.64 -1.62 20.69
N TYR A 109 -2.48 -0.30 20.78
CA TYR A 109 -1.16 0.32 20.88
C TYR A 109 -0.40 -0.19 22.11
N ASP A 110 -1.10 -0.28 23.26
CA ASP A 110 -0.50 -0.69 24.52
C ASP A 110 -0.02 -2.14 24.51
N PHE A 111 -0.68 -3.01 23.75
CA PHE A 111 -0.23 -4.39 23.56
C PHE A 111 1.08 -4.41 22.80
N PHE A 112 1.14 -3.77 21.63
CA PHE A 112 2.37 -3.70 20.82
C PHE A 112 3.57 -3.13 21.61
N MET A 113 3.30 -2.19 22.52
CA MET A 113 4.34 -1.55 23.32
C MET A 113 5.03 -2.47 24.33
N VAL A 114 4.35 -3.52 24.79
CA VAL A 114 4.83 -4.40 25.87
C VAL A 114 4.85 -5.88 25.50
N LEU A 115 4.40 -6.23 24.29
CA LEU A 115 4.38 -7.60 23.80
C LEU A 115 5.80 -8.13 23.65
N GLU A 116 6.09 -9.25 24.31
CA GLU A 116 7.34 -9.98 24.14
C GLU A 116 7.26 -10.90 22.93
N LYS A 117 8.42 -11.20 22.32
CA LYS A 117 8.52 -12.20 21.25
C LYS A 117 8.14 -13.60 21.77
N GLU A 118 7.88 -14.51 20.84
CA GLU A 118 7.78 -15.94 21.16
C GLU A 118 9.07 -16.38 21.89
N GLY A 119 8.92 -17.01 23.05
CA GLY A 119 10.03 -17.41 23.92
C GLY A 119 10.37 -16.40 25.04
N GLY A 120 9.83 -15.18 24.99
CA GLY A 120 9.99 -14.14 26.01
C GLY A 120 11.33 -13.39 25.97
N GLY A 121 11.52 -12.46 26.91
CA GLY A 121 12.82 -11.82 27.21
C GLY A 121 13.23 -10.64 26.31
N GLU A 122 12.59 -10.46 25.16
CA GLU A 122 12.78 -9.31 24.27
C GLU A 122 11.41 -8.82 23.76
N LEU A 123 11.22 -7.50 23.75
CA LEU A 123 10.00 -6.89 23.18
C LEU A 123 9.95 -7.12 21.67
N PHE A 124 8.76 -7.43 21.14
CA PHE A 124 8.54 -7.57 19.69
C PHE A 124 8.95 -6.32 18.92
N ARG A 125 8.68 -5.14 19.49
CA ARG A 125 9.01 -3.85 18.87
C ARG A 125 10.49 -3.44 18.98
N SER A 126 11.38 -4.29 19.49
CA SER A 126 12.80 -3.96 19.59
C SER A 126 13.37 -3.57 18.22
N ASN A 127 14.40 -2.73 18.20
CA ASN A 127 15.01 -2.30 16.95
C ASN A 127 15.58 -3.50 16.18
N GLU A 128 16.22 -4.42 16.87
CA GLU A 128 16.79 -5.64 16.31
C GLU A 128 15.70 -6.50 15.65
N ASN A 129 14.58 -6.73 16.31
CA ASN A 129 13.49 -7.53 15.76
C ASN A 129 12.76 -6.83 14.60
N MET A 130 12.52 -5.52 14.71
CA MET A 130 11.90 -4.77 13.60
C MET A 130 12.83 -4.67 12.39
N ASN A 131 14.16 -4.59 12.59
CA ASN A 131 15.14 -4.64 11.51
C ASN A 131 15.26 -6.04 10.89
N PHE A 132 15.06 -7.13 11.66
CA PHE A 132 14.96 -8.49 11.10
C PHE A 132 13.86 -8.58 10.04
N TYR A 133 12.68 -8.00 10.31
CA TYR A 133 11.59 -7.87 9.31
C TYR A 133 11.82 -6.77 8.28
N ARG A 134 13.00 -6.14 8.28
CA ARG A 134 13.42 -5.07 7.39
C ARG A 134 12.52 -3.83 7.42
N TYR A 135 11.88 -3.55 8.55
CA TYR A 135 11.37 -2.21 8.84
C TYR A 135 12.53 -1.28 9.24
N LEU A 136 12.36 0.01 8.96
CA LEU A 136 13.43 0.99 9.15
C LEU A 136 13.32 1.62 10.55
N ILE A 137 14.24 1.24 11.42
CA ILE A 137 14.26 1.61 12.84
C ILE A 137 14.61 3.07 13.09
N ARG A 138 14.17 3.58 14.25
CA ARG A 138 14.29 4.98 14.62
C ARG A 138 14.60 5.16 16.10
N LYS A 139 15.29 6.25 16.43
CA LYS A 139 15.42 6.79 17.79
C LYS A 139 14.12 7.51 18.17
N ALA A 140 13.85 7.58 19.47
CA ALA A 140 12.79 8.42 20.00
C ALA A 140 13.03 9.90 19.64
N SER A 141 11.96 10.62 19.34
CA SER A 141 11.97 12.06 19.02
C SER A 141 10.66 12.70 19.45
N SER A 142 10.54 14.03 19.40
CA SER A 142 9.29 14.72 19.79
C SER A 142 8.06 14.27 18.97
N GLY A 143 8.24 14.00 17.67
CA GLY A 143 7.18 13.50 16.79
C GLY A 143 6.99 11.98 16.79
N ASN A 144 7.91 11.24 17.39
CA ASN A 144 7.88 9.78 17.53
C ASN A 144 8.51 9.38 18.87
N PRO A 145 7.85 9.67 20.01
CA PRO A 145 8.44 9.54 21.34
C PRO A 145 8.76 8.10 21.72
N ASP A 146 8.07 7.15 21.10
CA ASP A 146 8.23 5.72 21.34
C ASP A 146 9.24 5.05 20.39
N GLY A 147 9.86 5.81 19.48
CA GLY A 147 10.88 5.31 18.55
C GLY A 147 10.34 4.27 17.56
N LEU A 148 9.08 4.38 17.15
CA LEU A 148 8.45 3.44 16.23
C LEU A 148 9.18 3.45 14.86
N PRO A 149 9.29 2.29 14.17
CA PRO A 149 9.88 2.24 12.83
C PRO A 149 9.15 3.13 11.83
N VAL A 150 9.80 3.50 10.73
CA VAL A 150 9.18 4.26 9.64
C VAL A 150 7.88 3.59 9.20
N GLY A 151 6.79 4.37 9.20
CA GLY A 151 5.47 3.92 8.81
C GLY A 151 4.71 3.10 9.86
N TRP A 152 5.25 2.90 11.05
CA TRP A 152 4.52 2.37 12.19
C TRP A 152 4.10 3.53 13.09
N VAL A 153 2.79 3.69 13.26
CA VAL A 153 2.24 4.90 13.93
C VAL A 153 1.16 4.53 14.92
N LYS A 154 1.08 5.34 15.97
CA LYS A 154 -0.09 5.34 16.86
C LYS A 154 -1.25 6.03 16.15
N SER A 155 -2.40 5.37 16.11
CA SER A 155 -3.66 5.91 15.59
C SER A 155 -4.74 5.87 16.67
N ASP A 156 -5.73 6.76 16.54
CA ASP A 156 -6.90 6.81 17.40
C ASP A 156 -8.14 6.47 16.57
N TYR A 157 -9.01 5.62 17.09
CA TYR A 157 -10.33 5.35 16.51
C TYR A 157 -11.32 5.00 17.62
N LYS A 158 -12.50 5.64 17.62
CA LYS A 158 -13.56 5.44 18.64
C LYS A 158 -13.03 5.48 20.10
N SER A 159 -12.14 6.41 20.40
CA SER A 159 -11.50 6.60 21.72
C SER A 159 -10.55 5.47 22.16
N GLN A 160 -10.22 4.53 21.27
CA GLN A 160 -9.17 3.53 21.49
C GLN A 160 -7.92 3.88 20.68
N LYS A 161 -6.77 3.45 21.20
CA LYS A 161 -5.45 3.67 20.58
C LYS A 161 -4.94 2.39 19.95
N TYR A 162 -4.52 2.49 18.70
CA TYR A 162 -4.01 1.38 17.93
C TYR A 162 -2.59 1.65 17.46
N ILE A 163 -1.83 0.58 17.22
CA ILE A 163 -0.70 0.64 16.31
C ILE A 163 -1.21 0.35 14.89
N GLY A 164 -0.70 1.06 13.90
CA GLY A 164 -1.08 0.91 12.51
C GLY A 164 0.07 1.15 11.55
N LEU A 165 -0.12 0.70 10.32
CA LEU A 165 0.80 0.90 9.20
C LEU A 165 0.37 2.11 8.36
N THR A 166 1.34 2.88 7.89
CA THR A 166 1.16 3.96 6.91
C THR A 166 1.76 3.55 5.56
N CYS A 167 1.58 4.39 4.54
CA CYS A 167 2.23 4.22 3.24
C CYS A 167 3.76 4.05 3.37
N ALA A 168 4.39 4.74 4.32
CA ALA A 168 5.84 4.74 4.49
C ALA A 168 6.41 3.37 4.91
N ALA A 169 5.60 2.50 5.52
CA ALA A 169 6.04 1.16 5.93
C ALA A 169 6.43 0.28 4.74
N CYS A 170 5.80 0.51 3.58
CA CYS A 170 6.04 -0.22 2.33
C CYS A 170 6.75 0.63 1.27
N HIS A 171 6.65 1.96 1.38
CA HIS A 171 7.12 2.93 0.38
C HIS A 171 8.20 3.87 0.94
N THR A 172 9.10 3.33 1.76
CA THR A 172 10.37 3.99 2.09
C THR A 172 11.44 2.93 2.09
N GLY A 173 12.46 3.12 1.24
CA GLY A 173 13.53 2.16 1.02
C GLY A 173 14.81 2.56 1.72
N GLN A 174 15.69 1.59 1.95
CA GLN A 174 17.09 1.84 2.28
C GLN A 174 17.96 0.82 1.57
N ILE A 175 19.08 1.29 1.05
CA ILE A 175 20.20 0.46 0.59
C ILE A 175 21.43 0.80 1.41
N ASN A 176 22.40 -0.11 1.48
CA ASN A 176 23.66 0.09 2.19
C ASN A 176 24.82 -0.06 1.20
N TYR A 177 25.81 0.80 1.31
CA TYR A 177 27.04 0.67 0.53
C TYR A 177 28.22 1.27 1.30
N ASN A 178 29.32 0.52 1.40
CA ASN A 178 30.56 0.95 2.08
C ASN A 178 30.33 1.55 3.48
N GLY A 179 29.43 0.96 4.26
CA GLY A 179 29.12 1.43 5.62
C GLY A 179 28.18 2.63 5.70
N VAL A 180 27.59 3.07 4.60
CA VAL A 180 26.60 4.16 4.53
C VAL A 180 25.23 3.60 4.17
N GLY A 181 24.23 3.84 5.03
CA GLY A 181 22.83 3.55 4.74
C GLY A 181 22.19 4.71 3.98
N ILE A 182 21.78 4.51 2.73
CA ILE A 182 21.15 5.52 1.90
C ILE A 182 19.63 5.38 2.03
N ARG A 183 18.96 6.38 2.62
CA ARG A 183 17.51 6.44 2.79
C ARG A 183 16.85 7.04 1.55
N ILE A 184 15.80 6.36 1.07
CA ILE A 184 15.13 6.69 -0.18
C ILE A 184 13.63 6.84 0.07
N ASP A 185 13.17 8.09 0.08
CA ASP A 185 11.77 8.44 0.30
C ASP A 185 10.92 8.08 -0.93
N GLY A 186 9.77 7.44 -0.69
CA GLY A 186 8.94 6.87 -1.75
C GLY A 186 9.54 5.66 -2.47
N GLY A 187 10.73 5.18 -2.07
CA GLY A 187 11.34 3.96 -2.61
C GLY A 187 10.68 2.68 -2.08
N PRO A 188 10.85 1.53 -2.75
CA PRO A 188 10.33 0.26 -2.25
C PRO A 188 11.02 -0.13 -0.94
N ALA A 189 10.23 -0.48 0.09
CA ALA A 189 10.78 -1.03 1.32
C ALA A 189 11.24 -2.48 1.09
N SER A 190 12.26 -2.93 1.82
CA SER A 190 12.63 -4.35 1.89
C SER A 190 11.76 -5.14 2.88
N ALA A 191 10.69 -4.55 3.42
CA ALA A 191 9.91 -5.09 4.53
C ALA A 191 9.26 -6.44 4.22
N ASP A 192 9.34 -7.37 5.18
CA ASP A 192 8.62 -8.64 5.20
C ASP A 192 7.39 -8.55 6.10
N MET A 193 6.32 -7.99 5.54
CA MET A 193 5.06 -7.80 6.25
C MET A 193 4.40 -9.13 6.60
N GLU A 194 4.49 -10.15 5.74
CA GLU A 194 3.86 -11.44 5.99
C GLU A 194 4.41 -12.11 7.25
N ASN A 195 5.74 -12.27 7.32
CA ASN A 195 6.35 -12.90 8.48
C ASN A 195 6.32 -12.00 9.72
N CYS A 196 6.27 -10.67 9.57
CA CYS A 196 6.05 -9.76 10.71
C CYS A 196 4.67 -9.99 11.36
N ILE A 197 3.61 -10.11 10.57
CA ILE A 197 2.26 -10.38 11.08
C ILE A 197 2.18 -11.79 11.68
N ILE A 198 2.83 -12.79 11.07
CA ILE A 198 2.95 -14.14 11.65
C ILE A 198 3.69 -14.10 12.99
N GLY A 199 4.76 -13.32 13.09
CA GLY A 199 5.51 -13.12 14.33
C GLY A 199 4.67 -12.49 15.44
N LEU A 200 3.87 -11.47 15.13
CA LEU A 200 2.93 -10.86 16.08
C LEU A 200 1.89 -11.87 16.57
N ALA A 201 1.31 -12.67 15.67
CA ALA A 201 0.34 -13.69 16.05
C ALA A 201 0.96 -14.74 17.00
N LYS A 202 2.18 -15.20 16.70
CA LYS A 202 2.93 -16.13 17.56
C LYS A 202 3.26 -15.54 18.93
N ALA A 203 3.63 -14.26 18.98
CA ALA A 203 3.90 -13.54 20.23
C ALA A 203 2.65 -13.42 21.12
N LEU A 204 1.50 -13.09 20.53
CA LEU A 204 0.22 -13.07 21.24
C LEU A 204 -0.15 -14.48 21.72
N GLN A 205 -0.03 -15.49 20.87
CA GLN A 205 -0.31 -16.88 21.21
C GLN A 205 0.61 -17.40 22.34
N TYR A 206 1.90 -17.07 22.32
CA TYR A 206 2.82 -17.38 23.41
C TYR A 206 2.37 -16.72 24.72
N THR A 207 2.02 -15.44 24.66
CA THR A 207 1.50 -14.67 25.81
C THR A 207 0.23 -15.29 26.38
N SER A 208 -0.69 -15.75 25.52
CA SER A 208 -1.93 -16.40 25.94
C SER A 208 -1.73 -17.80 26.55
N ASN A 209 -0.72 -18.54 26.10
CA ASN A 209 -0.49 -19.94 26.55
C ASN A 209 0.49 -20.06 27.71
N ASN A 210 1.32 -19.04 27.98
CA ASN A 210 2.27 -19.03 29.08
C ASN A 210 1.75 -18.17 30.23
N GLU A 211 1.47 -18.79 31.38
CA GLU A 211 0.90 -18.12 32.55
C GLU A 211 1.77 -17.00 33.13
N GLU A 212 3.09 -17.13 33.07
CA GLU A 212 3.99 -16.09 33.59
C GLU A 212 4.06 -14.91 32.62
N ALA A 213 4.23 -15.17 31.33
CA ALA A 213 4.21 -14.14 30.29
C ALA A 213 2.87 -13.39 30.29
N LYS A 214 1.75 -14.10 30.44
CA LYS A 214 0.40 -13.52 30.54
C LYS A 214 0.28 -12.55 31.72
N LYS A 215 0.69 -12.96 32.92
CA LYS A 215 0.64 -12.11 34.13
C LYS A 215 1.50 -10.85 33.95
N GLN A 216 2.70 -11.01 33.41
CA GLN A 216 3.62 -9.90 33.18
C GLN A 216 3.08 -8.95 32.10
N PHE A 217 2.49 -9.49 31.03
CA PHE A 217 1.81 -8.72 29.99
C PHE A 217 0.65 -7.91 30.55
N VAL A 218 -0.27 -8.53 31.30
CA VAL A 218 -1.42 -7.84 31.93
C VAL A 218 -0.92 -6.69 32.82
N LYS A 219 0.05 -6.96 33.69
CA LYS A 219 0.65 -5.96 34.57
C LYS A 219 1.23 -4.78 33.76
N ASN A 220 1.97 -5.07 32.70
CA ASN A 220 2.60 -4.04 31.87
C ASN A 220 1.59 -3.23 31.06
N VAL A 221 0.54 -3.86 30.53
CA VAL A 221 -0.55 -3.16 29.83
C VAL A 221 -1.30 -2.22 30.80
N LEU A 222 -1.67 -2.71 31.98
CA LEU A 222 -2.37 -1.89 32.98
C LEU A 222 -1.52 -0.70 33.45
N ALA A 223 -0.19 -0.86 33.55
CA ALA A 223 0.72 0.22 33.89
C ALA A 223 0.73 1.38 32.87
N ARG A 224 0.25 1.16 31.64
CA ARG A 224 0.12 2.20 30.61
C ARG A 224 -1.15 3.06 30.78
N GLY A 225 -2.11 2.60 31.57
CA GLY A 225 -3.25 3.39 32.04
C GLY A 225 -4.41 3.58 31.07
N HIS A 226 -4.43 2.91 29.90
CA HIS A 226 -5.59 2.95 28.99
C HIS A 226 -6.60 1.82 29.21
N TYR A 227 -6.18 0.70 29.79
CA TYR A 227 -7.05 -0.40 30.23
C TYR A 227 -7.42 -0.25 31.70
N LYS A 228 -8.67 -0.59 32.06
CA LYS A 228 -9.21 -0.39 33.42
C LYS A 228 -9.14 -1.63 34.29
N SER A 229 -9.08 -2.82 33.69
CA SER A 229 -9.08 -4.08 34.43
C SER A 229 -8.34 -5.18 33.69
N GLU A 230 -7.87 -6.17 34.44
CA GLU A 230 -7.30 -7.41 33.88
C GLU A 230 -8.27 -8.12 32.93
N THR A 231 -9.57 -8.14 33.25
CA THR A 231 -10.60 -8.73 32.40
C THR A 231 -10.67 -8.06 31.02
N GLU A 232 -10.52 -6.73 30.96
CA GLU A 232 -10.49 -6.00 29.69
C GLU A 232 -9.26 -6.36 28.86
N VAL A 233 -8.08 -6.44 29.50
CA VAL A 233 -6.83 -6.84 28.85
C VAL A 233 -6.91 -8.26 28.30
N LEU A 234 -7.39 -9.21 29.11
CA LEU A 234 -7.51 -10.61 28.69
C LEU A 234 -8.55 -10.80 27.58
N GLY A 235 -9.66 -10.04 27.62
CA GLY A 235 -10.66 -10.05 26.55
C GLY A 235 -10.09 -9.57 25.22
N ASP A 236 -9.34 -8.48 25.23
CA ASP A 236 -8.69 -7.98 24.03
C ASP A 236 -7.52 -8.88 23.58
N LEU A 237 -6.77 -9.48 24.50
CA LEU A 237 -5.70 -10.43 24.17
C LEU A 237 -6.24 -11.57 23.29
N VAL A 238 -7.33 -12.20 23.71
CA VAL A 238 -8.01 -13.24 22.93
C VAL A 238 -8.53 -12.69 21.60
N LYS A 239 -9.16 -11.50 21.61
CA LYS A 239 -9.70 -10.86 20.40
C LYS A 239 -8.62 -10.67 19.33
N TYR A 240 -7.50 -10.03 19.67
CA TYR A 240 -6.48 -9.66 18.69
C TYR A 240 -5.58 -10.83 18.30
N GLU A 241 -5.32 -11.78 19.20
CA GLU A 241 -4.69 -13.06 18.83
C GLU A 241 -5.51 -13.73 17.72
N GLN A 242 -6.81 -13.87 17.93
CA GLN A 242 -7.69 -14.52 16.97
C GLN A 242 -7.81 -13.75 15.65
N GLN A 243 -7.90 -12.42 15.69
CA GLN A 243 -7.95 -11.60 14.48
C GLN A 243 -6.72 -11.81 13.61
N LEU A 244 -5.51 -11.84 14.18
CA LEU A 244 -4.30 -12.08 13.41
C LEU A 244 -4.22 -13.51 12.87
N ILE A 245 -4.61 -14.52 13.67
CA ILE A 245 -4.69 -15.92 13.20
C ILE A 245 -5.69 -16.07 12.05
N ASN A 246 -6.84 -15.42 12.13
CA ASN A 246 -7.86 -15.39 11.07
C ASN A 246 -7.30 -14.76 9.80
N TYR A 247 -6.67 -13.58 9.93
CA TYR A 247 -6.06 -12.89 8.80
C TYR A 247 -5.00 -13.75 8.10
N ILE A 248 -4.13 -14.45 8.86
CA ILE A 248 -3.11 -15.37 8.31
C ILE A 248 -3.77 -16.56 7.62
N THR A 249 -4.82 -17.13 8.22
CA THR A 249 -5.52 -18.30 7.68
C THR A 249 -6.23 -17.98 6.36
N ILE A 250 -6.98 -16.88 6.33
CA ILE A 250 -7.70 -16.39 5.16
C ILE A 250 -6.71 -16.15 4.01
N ASN A 251 -5.61 -15.46 4.30
CA ASN A 251 -4.63 -15.07 3.28
C ASN A 251 -3.52 -16.10 3.04
N ARG A 252 -3.66 -17.34 3.54
CA ARG A 252 -2.66 -18.39 3.31
C ARG A 252 -2.42 -18.59 1.82
N SER A 253 -1.16 -18.51 1.44
CA SER A 253 -0.66 -18.63 0.07
C SER A 253 0.25 -19.85 -0.10
N PRO A 254 0.20 -20.55 -1.24
CA PRO A 254 1.20 -21.56 -1.60
C PRO A 254 2.55 -20.94 -2.01
N THR A 255 2.59 -19.64 -2.30
CA THR A 255 3.80 -18.92 -2.69
C THR A 255 4.25 -18.03 -1.52
N PRO A 256 5.37 -18.34 -0.86
CA PRO A 256 5.93 -17.48 0.18
C PRO A 256 6.38 -16.14 -0.40
N TYR A 257 6.05 -15.03 0.28
CA TYR A 257 6.33 -13.70 -0.27
C TYR A 257 7.79 -13.29 -0.07
N GLY A 258 8.34 -13.55 1.13
CA GLY A 258 9.65 -13.07 1.52
C GLY A 258 9.74 -11.54 1.62
N TYR A 259 10.95 -11.02 1.54
CA TYR A 259 11.24 -9.59 1.67
C TYR A 259 10.82 -8.79 0.42
N ALA A 260 10.51 -7.51 0.62
CA ALA A 260 10.19 -6.51 -0.41
C ALA A 260 8.90 -6.75 -1.24
N ARG A 261 8.10 -7.76 -0.89
CA ARG A 261 6.92 -8.17 -1.68
C ARG A 261 5.70 -8.45 -0.82
N LEU A 262 4.53 -8.23 -1.41
CA LEU A 262 3.24 -8.53 -0.79
C LEU A 262 2.17 -8.72 -1.87
N ASP A 263 1.29 -9.72 -1.73
CA ASP A 263 0.03 -9.72 -2.50
C ASP A 263 -0.99 -8.77 -1.83
N ALA A 264 -0.72 -7.47 -1.95
CA ALA A 264 -1.58 -6.45 -1.36
C ALA A 264 -2.99 -6.47 -1.95
N LEU A 265 -3.14 -6.86 -3.22
CA LEU A 265 -4.43 -6.88 -3.92
C LEU A 265 -5.29 -8.03 -3.41
N GLY A 266 -4.78 -9.27 -3.45
CA GLY A 266 -5.49 -10.46 -2.96
C GLY A 266 -5.86 -10.32 -1.49
N ARG A 267 -4.97 -9.78 -0.65
CA ARG A 267 -5.25 -9.50 0.76
C ARG A 267 -6.35 -8.46 0.97
N THR A 268 -6.38 -7.42 0.15
CA THR A 268 -7.46 -6.41 0.18
C THR A 268 -8.79 -7.02 -0.24
N TYR A 269 -8.80 -7.85 -1.28
CA TYR A 269 -10.00 -8.58 -1.70
C TYR A 269 -10.56 -9.45 -0.58
N ASN A 270 -9.69 -10.20 0.10
CA ASN A 270 -10.11 -11.05 1.20
C ASN A 270 -10.61 -10.27 2.42
N ARG A 271 -9.99 -9.12 2.75
CA ARG A 271 -10.50 -8.20 3.79
C ARG A 271 -11.92 -7.72 3.49
N VAL A 272 -12.21 -7.39 2.22
CA VAL A 272 -13.57 -7.03 1.79
C VAL A 272 -14.51 -8.23 1.96
N LEU A 273 -14.15 -9.41 1.46
CA LEU A 273 -15.03 -10.59 1.53
C LEU A 273 -15.38 -10.98 2.97
N GLU A 274 -14.41 -10.93 3.86
CA GLU A 274 -14.59 -11.14 5.30
C GLU A 274 -15.68 -10.23 5.87
N HIS A 275 -15.76 -8.99 5.38
CA HIS A 275 -16.66 -7.96 5.90
C HIS A 275 -17.99 -7.83 5.15
N LEU A 276 -18.12 -8.46 3.99
CA LEU A 276 -19.35 -8.43 3.19
C LEU A 276 -20.27 -9.61 3.43
N ILE A 277 -19.72 -10.78 3.76
CA ILE A 277 -20.47 -12.03 3.88
C ILE A 277 -21.66 -11.89 4.82
N SER A 278 -22.82 -12.38 4.40
CA SER A 278 -24.07 -12.31 5.16
C SER A 278 -24.38 -13.61 5.89
N GLU A 279 -25.19 -13.52 6.95
CA GLU A 279 -25.72 -14.68 7.67
C GLU A 279 -26.36 -15.71 6.72
N LYS A 280 -27.14 -15.23 5.75
CA LYS A 280 -27.81 -16.08 4.76
C LYS A 280 -26.81 -16.91 3.96
N GLU A 281 -25.77 -16.27 3.42
CA GLU A 281 -24.75 -16.97 2.62
C GLU A 281 -23.97 -17.98 3.48
N LEU A 282 -23.66 -17.63 4.73
CA LEU A 282 -23.04 -18.57 5.67
C LEU A 282 -23.92 -19.78 5.97
N GLN A 283 -25.23 -19.58 6.17
CA GLN A 283 -26.19 -20.67 6.36
C GLN A 283 -26.29 -21.58 5.12
N GLU A 284 -26.32 -21.00 3.92
CA GLU A 284 -26.34 -21.74 2.66
C GLU A 284 -25.07 -22.60 2.49
N LEU A 285 -23.89 -22.06 2.84
CA LEU A 285 -22.62 -22.78 2.81
C LEU A 285 -22.55 -23.94 3.82
N LEU A 286 -23.16 -23.77 5.00
CA LEU A 286 -23.27 -24.86 5.97
C LEU A 286 -24.22 -25.97 5.50
N LEU A 287 -25.22 -25.64 4.70
CA LEU A 287 -26.15 -26.61 4.13
C LEU A 287 -25.60 -27.29 2.86
N ASP A 288 -24.53 -26.76 2.27
CA ASP A 288 -23.93 -27.34 1.08
C ASP A 288 -23.17 -28.62 1.42
N HIS A 289 -23.73 -29.76 0.99
CA HIS A 289 -23.09 -31.06 1.12
C HIS A 289 -21.68 -31.10 0.49
N LYS A 290 -21.37 -30.36 -0.56
CA LYS A 290 -20.01 -30.35 -1.13
C LYS A 290 -18.97 -29.79 -0.15
N ILE A 291 -19.40 -28.89 0.73
CA ILE A 291 -18.54 -28.22 1.70
C ILE A 291 -18.54 -29.00 3.01
N MET A 292 -19.72 -29.38 3.49
CA MET A 292 -19.91 -29.94 4.83
C MET A 292 -19.97 -31.47 4.90
N TYR A 293 -20.02 -32.20 3.78
CA TYR A 293 -20.10 -33.66 3.83
C TYR A 293 -18.76 -34.30 4.21
N ASP A 294 -18.79 -35.06 5.30
CA ASP A 294 -17.78 -36.04 5.72
C ASP A 294 -18.43 -37.36 6.21
N GLY A 295 -19.76 -37.48 6.11
CA GLY A 295 -20.55 -38.61 6.62
C GLY A 295 -20.86 -38.57 8.13
N ASN A 296 -20.39 -37.55 8.88
CA ASN A 296 -20.42 -37.51 10.35
C ASN A 296 -21.04 -36.21 10.94
N MET A 297 -21.70 -35.38 10.13
CA MET A 297 -22.42 -34.19 10.62
C MET A 297 -23.83 -34.60 11.07
N ASP A 298 -24.09 -34.59 12.39
CA ASP A 298 -25.42 -34.80 12.94
C ASP A 298 -26.23 -33.49 13.06
N ASP A 299 -27.55 -33.61 13.21
CA ASP A 299 -28.48 -32.48 13.28
C ASP A 299 -28.23 -31.58 14.50
N GLU A 300 -27.72 -32.12 15.61
CA GLU A 300 -27.47 -31.35 16.84
C GLU A 300 -26.28 -30.40 16.63
N ARG A 301 -25.19 -30.93 16.08
CA ARG A 301 -23.98 -30.18 15.71
C ARG A 301 -24.31 -29.11 14.67
N PHE A 302 -25.07 -29.46 13.63
CA PHE A 302 -25.50 -28.52 12.60
C PHE A 302 -26.30 -27.34 13.19
N ASN A 303 -27.32 -27.64 14.00
CA ASN A 303 -28.16 -26.61 14.64
C ASN A 303 -27.35 -25.68 15.56
N LYS A 304 -26.32 -26.21 16.22
CA LYS A 304 -25.42 -25.40 17.07
C LYS A 304 -24.60 -24.41 16.27
N ILE A 305 -24.03 -24.82 15.13
CA ILE A 305 -23.27 -23.91 14.25
C ILE A 305 -24.19 -22.81 13.69
N ILE A 306 -25.38 -23.18 13.20
CA ILE A 306 -26.36 -22.22 12.66
C ILE A 306 -26.73 -21.15 13.70
N LYS A 307 -26.92 -21.54 14.96
CA LYS A 307 -27.25 -20.61 16.04
C LYS A 307 -26.13 -19.61 16.32
N GLU A 308 -24.87 -20.02 16.21
CA GLU A 308 -23.72 -19.12 16.37
C GLU A 308 -23.57 -18.19 15.16
N ILE A 309 -23.76 -18.69 13.94
CA ILE A 309 -23.73 -17.86 12.72
C ILE A 309 -24.84 -16.81 12.70
N ALA A 310 -26.03 -17.15 13.20
CA ALA A 310 -27.15 -16.22 13.29
C ALA A 310 -26.83 -14.96 14.12
N ARG A 311 -25.77 -14.99 14.93
CA ARG A 311 -25.31 -13.84 15.69
C ARG A 311 -24.39 -12.92 14.88
N ILE A 312 -23.83 -13.35 13.76
CA ILE A 312 -22.86 -12.61 12.94
C ILE A 312 -23.56 -11.54 12.10
N SER A 313 -23.75 -10.35 12.69
CA SER A 313 -24.47 -9.24 12.05
C SER A 313 -23.65 -7.95 11.93
N THR A 314 -22.61 -7.79 12.74
CA THR A 314 -21.73 -6.61 12.81
C THR A 314 -20.32 -6.92 12.29
N GLY A 315 -19.53 -5.86 12.01
CA GLY A 315 -18.11 -6.00 11.61
C GLY A 315 -17.28 -6.74 12.67
N ASP A 316 -17.36 -6.33 13.94
CA ASP A 316 -16.68 -6.98 15.08
C ASP A 316 -17.01 -8.48 15.24
N GLN A 317 -18.20 -8.92 14.80
CA GLN A 317 -18.57 -10.33 14.80
C GLN A 317 -18.03 -11.07 13.57
N ARG A 318 -17.92 -10.39 12.43
CA ARG A 318 -17.32 -10.96 11.21
C ARG A 318 -15.81 -11.10 11.29
N ASP A 319 -15.11 -10.21 12.00
CA ASP A 319 -13.69 -10.39 12.34
C ASP A 319 -13.43 -11.69 13.15
N ARG A 320 -14.45 -12.19 13.85
CA ARG A 320 -14.43 -13.44 14.61
C ARG A 320 -15.11 -14.60 13.88
N MET A 321 -15.53 -14.41 12.62
CA MET A 321 -16.28 -15.44 11.89
C MET A 321 -15.52 -16.77 11.83
N MET A 322 -14.23 -16.72 11.49
CA MET A 322 -13.40 -17.92 11.42
C MET A 322 -13.11 -18.53 12.80
N GLU A 323 -13.25 -17.78 13.89
CA GLU A 323 -13.21 -18.31 15.26
C GLU A 323 -14.37 -19.28 15.49
N TYR A 324 -15.60 -18.87 15.15
CA TYR A 324 -16.79 -19.74 15.31
C TYR A 324 -16.63 -21.05 14.53
N PHE A 325 -15.90 -21.04 13.42
CA PHE A 325 -15.62 -22.25 12.66
C PHE A 325 -14.50 -23.11 13.26
N THR A 326 -13.47 -22.48 13.82
CA THR A 326 -12.26 -23.17 14.32
C THR A 326 -12.35 -23.61 15.78
N HIS A 327 -12.89 -22.78 16.68
CA HIS A 327 -12.93 -23.02 18.12
C HIS A 327 -14.03 -23.97 18.55
N THR A 328 -15.06 -24.11 17.74
CA THR A 328 -16.23 -24.87 18.15
C THR A 328 -16.04 -26.38 18.12
N GLN A 329 -14.92 -26.88 17.57
CA GLN A 329 -14.74 -28.30 17.23
C GLN A 329 -15.84 -28.82 16.26
N TYR A 330 -16.70 -27.93 15.72
CA TYR A 330 -17.84 -28.34 14.92
C TYR A 330 -17.51 -28.54 13.44
N LEU A 331 -16.33 -28.13 12.97
CA LEU A 331 -15.85 -28.43 11.62
C LEU A 331 -14.49 -29.12 11.68
N THR A 332 -14.31 -30.14 10.84
CA THR A 332 -13.01 -30.75 10.58
C THR A 332 -12.11 -29.78 9.82
N LYS A 333 -10.78 -30.00 9.89
CA LYS A 333 -9.81 -29.21 9.11
C LYS A 333 -10.12 -29.20 7.61
N GLN A 334 -10.61 -30.31 7.05
CA GLN A 334 -10.98 -30.39 5.64
C GLN A 334 -12.22 -29.54 5.31
N GLN A 335 -13.25 -29.56 6.16
CA GLN A 335 -14.43 -28.70 5.99
C GLN A 335 -14.04 -27.23 6.07
N LEU A 336 -13.15 -26.86 7.01
CA LEU A 336 -12.62 -25.51 7.14
C LEU A 336 -11.85 -25.05 5.90
N ASP A 337 -10.96 -25.90 5.37
CA ASP A 337 -10.19 -25.58 4.16
C ASP A 337 -11.11 -25.43 2.93
N ARG A 338 -12.15 -26.27 2.80
CA ARG A 338 -13.17 -26.13 1.74
C ARG A 338 -13.98 -24.84 1.89
N MET A 339 -14.46 -24.55 3.10
CA MET A 339 -15.21 -23.34 3.39
C MET A 339 -14.38 -22.07 3.14
N ARG A 340 -13.11 -22.07 3.56
CA ARG A 340 -12.17 -20.98 3.26
C ARG A 340 -12.02 -20.76 1.76
N THR A 341 -11.84 -21.83 1.00
CA THR A 341 -11.62 -21.76 -0.46
C THR A 341 -12.87 -21.29 -1.21
N GLU A 342 -14.06 -21.55 -0.67
CA GLU A 342 -15.32 -21.06 -1.24
C GLU A 342 -15.59 -19.58 -0.93
N LEU A 343 -15.16 -19.13 0.26
CA LEU A 343 -15.38 -17.76 0.74
C LEU A 343 -14.33 -16.76 0.29
N PHE A 344 -13.07 -17.21 0.13
CA PHE A 344 -11.91 -16.34 -0.04
C PHE A 344 -11.05 -16.76 -1.23
N ASN A 345 -10.33 -15.79 -1.77
CA ASN A 345 -9.45 -16.00 -2.91
C ASN A 345 -8.02 -16.30 -2.44
N PRO A 346 -7.24 -17.10 -3.18
CA PRO A 346 -5.82 -17.28 -2.89
C PRO A 346 -5.09 -15.94 -3.04
N ALA A 347 -4.27 -15.58 -2.05
CA ALA A 347 -3.37 -14.44 -2.11
C ALA A 347 -1.99 -14.91 -2.64
N ASP A 348 -1.95 -15.39 -3.88
CA ASP A 348 -0.80 -16.09 -4.47
C ASP A 348 -0.03 -15.30 -5.54
N ALA A 349 -0.21 -13.98 -5.56
CA ALA A 349 0.45 -13.08 -6.50
C ALA A 349 1.30 -11.99 -5.79
N PRO A 350 2.38 -12.37 -5.07
CA PRO A 350 3.23 -11.39 -4.41
C PRO A 350 3.89 -10.44 -5.42
N VAL A 351 3.74 -9.13 -5.19
CA VAL A 351 4.35 -8.09 -6.01
C VAL A 351 5.28 -7.20 -5.19
N SER A 352 6.30 -6.66 -5.84
CA SER A 352 7.16 -5.63 -5.27
C SER A 352 6.35 -4.38 -4.96
N TYR A 353 6.70 -3.69 -3.87
CA TYR A 353 6.13 -2.38 -3.57
C TYR A 353 6.52 -1.39 -4.69
N PRO A 354 5.57 -0.73 -5.37
CA PRO A 354 5.93 0.24 -6.40
C PRO A 354 6.49 1.52 -5.77
N PHE A 355 7.51 2.12 -6.37
CA PHE A 355 8.01 3.43 -5.94
C PHE A 355 7.00 4.57 -6.22
N LEU A 356 7.00 5.60 -5.37
CA LEU A 356 5.99 6.66 -5.32
C LEU A 356 6.36 7.95 -6.05
N TRP A 357 7.63 8.24 -6.31
CA TRP A 357 7.97 9.37 -7.16
C TRP A 357 7.35 9.20 -8.56
N ASP A 358 7.02 10.33 -9.18
CA ASP A 358 6.25 10.46 -10.43
C ASP A 358 4.81 9.92 -10.41
N THR A 359 4.41 9.15 -9.39
CA THR A 359 3.05 8.57 -9.34
C THR A 359 1.96 9.63 -9.30
N SER A 360 2.25 10.80 -8.74
CA SER A 360 1.32 11.94 -8.71
C SER A 360 1.02 12.49 -10.11
N GLN A 361 1.87 12.23 -11.10
CA GLN A 361 1.73 12.68 -12.49
C GLN A 361 1.07 11.63 -13.38
N HIS A 362 1.09 10.36 -12.99
CA HIS A 362 0.46 9.28 -13.75
C HIS A 362 -1.06 9.46 -13.87
N ASN A 363 -1.65 8.93 -14.94
CA ASN A 363 -3.10 8.85 -15.13
C ASN A 363 -3.74 7.58 -14.52
N TYR A 364 -2.96 6.53 -14.25
CA TYR A 364 -3.38 5.32 -13.53
C TYR A 364 -2.32 4.82 -12.55
N VAL A 365 -2.77 4.17 -11.48
CA VAL A 365 -1.92 3.56 -10.43
C VAL A 365 -2.14 2.03 -10.37
N GLN A 366 -1.39 1.35 -9.49
CA GLN A 366 -1.15 -0.12 -9.49
C GLN A 366 -0.24 -0.58 -10.64
N TRP A 367 0.29 -1.80 -10.57
CA TRP A 367 1.14 -2.37 -11.63
C TRP A 367 0.38 -2.58 -12.95
N ASN A 368 -0.91 -2.91 -12.87
CA ASN A 368 -1.78 -3.15 -14.03
C ASN A 368 -2.67 -1.96 -14.40
N GLY A 369 -2.44 -0.78 -13.82
CA GLY A 369 -3.23 0.42 -14.12
C GLY A 369 -4.71 0.28 -13.74
N ALA A 370 -5.03 -0.51 -12.70
CA ALA A 370 -6.41 -0.80 -12.32
C ALA A 370 -7.21 0.42 -11.87
N VAL A 371 -6.55 1.43 -11.30
CA VAL A 371 -7.26 2.58 -10.72
C VAL A 371 -6.84 3.87 -11.41
N MET A 372 -7.83 4.66 -11.82
CA MET A 372 -7.62 6.00 -12.35
C MET A 372 -7.08 6.94 -11.28
N ASN A 373 -6.03 7.66 -11.61
CA ASN A 373 -5.31 8.54 -10.70
C ASN A 373 -5.83 9.98 -10.72
N SER A 374 -7.16 10.15 -10.73
CA SER A 374 -7.84 11.44 -10.81
C SER A 374 -8.88 11.58 -9.71
N ASN A 375 -9.04 12.78 -9.14
CA ASN A 375 -10.06 13.18 -8.16
C ASN A 375 -10.53 12.04 -7.21
N LEU A 376 -11.72 11.49 -7.47
CA LEU A 376 -12.34 10.45 -6.65
C LEU A 376 -11.60 9.11 -6.73
N GLY A 377 -10.99 8.78 -7.86
CA GLY A 377 -10.24 7.53 -8.06
C GLY A 377 -9.04 7.40 -7.12
N ARG A 378 -8.34 8.49 -6.81
CA ARG A 378 -7.26 8.49 -5.81
C ARG A 378 -7.74 8.18 -4.41
N ILE A 379 -8.89 8.73 -4.03
CA ILE A 379 -9.48 8.52 -2.70
C ILE A 379 -10.03 7.12 -2.57
N VAL A 380 -10.67 6.61 -3.64
CA VAL A 380 -11.06 5.20 -3.73
C VAL A 380 -9.82 4.32 -3.55
N PHE A 381 -8.77 4.54 -4.33
CA PHE A 381 -7.52 3.78 -4.21
C PHE A 381 -6.92 3.84 -2.80
N GLY A 382 -6.79 5.03 -2.21
CA GLY A 382 -6.29 5.20 -0.85
C GLY A 382 -7.14 4.42 0.16
N THR A 383 -8.47 4.51 0.05
CA THR A 383 -9.43 3.77 0.89
C THR A 383 -9.27 2.26 0.75
N GLU A 384 -9.13 1.76 -0.49
CA GLU A 384 -8.86 0.35 -0.76
C GLU A 384 -7.57 -0.12 -0.07
N LYS A 385 -6.52 0.70 -0.09
CA LYS A 385 -5.27 0.36 0.61
C LYS A 385 -5.46 0.28 2.11
N VAL A 386 -6.16 1.24 2.74
CA VAL A 386 -6.42 1.18 4.19
C VAL A 386 -7.24 -0.05 4.57
N ILE A 387 -8.25 -0.43 3.77
CA ILE A 387 -9.02 -1.67 3.94
C ILE A 387 -8.08 -2.89 4.00
N GLY A 388 -7.10 -2.94 3.08
CA GLY A 388 -6.11 -4.02 2.99
C GLY A 388 -5.05 -4.02 4.10
N VAL A 389 -4.69 -2.84 4.64
CA VAL A 389 -3.70 -2.68 5.72
C VAL A 389 -4.35 -2.42 7.08
N PHE A 390 -5.32 -3.25 7.45
CA PHE A 390 -5.92 -3.29 8.79
C PHE A 390 -6.74 -2.04 9.20
N GLY A 391 -7.42 -1.37 8.28
CA GLY A 391 -8.51 -0.47 8.68
C GLY A 391 -9.62 -1.24 9.42
N SER A 392 -10.18 -0.66 10.48
CA SER A 392 -11.38 -1.18 11.14
C SER A 392 -12.59 -0.96 10.23
N LEU A 393 -13.39 -2.00 9.97
CA LEU A 393 -14.48 -1.99 8.99
C LEU A 393 -15.80 -2.38 9.67
N ASP A 394 -16.48 -1.41 10.27
CA ASP A 394 -17.74 -1.62 11.00
C ASP A 394 -18.94 -1.61 10.05
N TRP A 395 -18.85 -2.44 9.00
CA TRP A 395 -19.82 -2.44 7.91
C TRP A 395 -21.10 -3.16 8.31
N THR A 396 -22.21 -2.70 7.75
CA THR A 396 -23.53 -3.30 7.83
C THR A 396 -24.26 -3.02 6.53
N LYS A 397 -25.42 -3.64 6.30
CA LYS A 397 -26.22 -3.38 5.09
C LYS A 397 -26.57 -1.89 4.88
N LYS A 398 -26.62 -1.09 5.95
CA LYS A 398 -27.04 0.32 5.89
C LYS A 398 -25.91 1.32 6.14
N ASN A 399 -24.79 0.89 6.72
CA ASN A 399 -23.76 1.79 7.20
C ASN A 399 -22.36 1.19 7.00
N PHE A 400 -21.41 1.97 6.49
CA PHE A 400 -20.04 1.55 6.18
C PHE A 400 -19.02 2.36 7.00
N ASN A 401 -19.23 2.39 8.32
CA ASN A 401 -18.30 3.06 9.24
C ASN A 401 -16.91 2.41 9.16
N SER A 402 -15.87 3.23 9.24
CA SER A 402 -14.50 2.74 9.23
C SER A 402 -13.55 3.71 9.93
N SER A 403 -12.34 3.24 10.21
CA SER A 403 -11.23 4.07 10.69
C SER A 403 -10.50 4.83 9.58
N VAL A 404 -10.89 4.70 8.31
CA VAL A 404 -10.17 5.28 7.16
C VAL A 404 -10.12 6.80 7.27
N SER A 405 -8.91 7.38 7.26
CA SER A 405 -8.72 8.83 7.32
C SER A 405 -8.66 9.44 5.91
N ILE A 406 -9.83 9.81 5.37
CA ILE A 406 -9.94 10.45 4.04
C ILE A 406 -9.14 11.75 3.95
N PHE A 407 -9.16 12.55 5.03
CA PHE A 407 -8.40 13.80 5.11
C PHE A 407 -6.88 13.57 5.03
N ASN A 408 -6.36 12.57 5.76
CA ASN A 408 -4.92 12.27 5.72
C ASN A 408 -4.53 11.65 4.38
N LEU A 409 -5.36 10.79 3.79
CA LEU A 409 -5.14 10.25 2.45
C LEU A 409 -5.02 11.38 1.41
N ARG A 410 -5.91 12.39 1.46
CA ARG A 410 -5.79 13.59 0.60
C ARG A 410 -4.50 14.36 0.84
N SER A 411 -4.14 14.52 2.10
CA SER A 411 -2.93 15.26 2.48
C SER A 411 -1.67 14.56 1.99
N LEU A 412 -1.61 13.23 2.10
CA LEU A 412 -0.52 12.40 1.59
C LEU A 412 -0.39 12.51 0.07
N GLU A 413 -1.50 12.42 -0.65
CA GLU A 413 -1.51 12.57 -2.12
C GLU A 413 -0.97 13.92 -2.59
N LEU A 414 -1.31 15.01 -1.87
CA LEU A 414 -0.79 16.35 -2.16
C LEU A 414 0.70 16.47 -1.81
N HIS A 415 1.12 15.84 -0.71
CA HIS A 415 2.52 15.84 -0.28
C HIS A 415 3.42 15.12 -1.28
N LEU A 416 2.96 13.97 -1.79
CA LEU A 416 3.65 13.19 -2.83
C LEU A 416 3.82 13.92 -4.17
N GLN A 417 3.10 15.02 -4.42
CA GLN A 417 3.33 15.85 -5.61
C GLN A 417 4.69 16.55 -5.60
N LYS A 418 5.28 16.75 -4.42
CA LYS A 418 6.59 17.41 -4.26
C LYS A 418 7.75 16.43 -4.41
N LEU A 419 7.52 15.13 -4.23
CA LEU A 419 8.56 14.12 -4.20
C LEU A 419 9.17 13.93 -5.59
N GLN A 420 10.49 14.01 -5.68
CA GLN A 420 11.25 13.73 -6.89
C GLN A 420 11.95 12.37 -6.82
N SER A 421 12.32 11.84 -7.99
CA SER A 421 13.13 10.63 -8.09
C SER A 421 14.54 10.87 -7.50
N PRO A 422 15.12 9.88 -6.82
CA PRO A 422 16.47 9.99 -6.29
C PRO A 422 17.50 10.03 -7.43
N GLN A 423 18.41 11.00 -7.39
CA GLN A 423 19.59 11.01 -8.26
C GLN A 423 20.64 10.02 -7.74
N TRP A 424 21.46 9.48 -8.64
CA TRP A 424 22.60 8.64 -8.26
C TRP A 424 23.61 9.45 -7.44
N PRO A 425 23.88 9.07 -6.17
CA PRO A 425 24.83 9.80 -5.33
C PRO A 425 26.26 9.39 -5.68
N GLU A 426 26.87 10.08 -6.65
CA GLU A 426 28.24 9.80 -7.11
C GLU A 426 29.27 9.83 -5.97
N GLU A 427 29.04 10.65 -4.94
CA GLU A 427 29.88 10.76 -3.75
C GLU A 427 29.84 9.53 -2.83
N ILE A 428 28.85 8.64 -3.00
CA ILE A 428 28.71 7.40 -2.23
C ILE A 428 28.93 6.17 -3.11
N LEU A 429 28.27 6.12 -4.28
CA LEU A 429 28.22 4.94 -5.15
C LEU A 429 29.26 4.97 -6.29
N GLY A 430 30.04 6.04 -6.39
CA GLY A 430 31.06 6.24 -7.42
C GLY A 430 30.56 7.06 -8.61
N GLU A 431 31.52 7.69 -9.30
CA GLU A 431 31.26 8.53 -10.46
C GLU A 431 30.66 7.73 -11.62
N ILE A 432 29.78 8.38 -12.38
CA ILE A 432 29.20 7.83 -13.59
C ILE A 432 30.20 7.99 -14.75
N ASP A 433 30.48 6.90 -15.47
CA ASP A 433 31.24 6.96 -16.72
C ASP A 433 30.39 7.65 -17.80
N LYS A 434 30.70 8.93 -18.02
CA LYS A 434 29.96 9.80 -18.96
C LYS A 434 30.03 9.31 -20.40
N GLN A 435 31.11 8.64 -20.81
CA GLN A 435 31.24 8.12 -22.17
C GLN A 435 30.31 6.92 -22.35
N ARG A 436 30.36 5.96 -21.42
CA ARG A 436 29.47 4.80 -21.40
C ARG A 436 28.00 5.22 -21.30
N ALA A 437 27.67 6.15 -20.41
CA ALA A 437 26.30 6.67 -20.28
C ALA A 437 25.81 7.34 -21.57
N SER A 438 26.68 8.05 -22.30
CA SER A 438 26.31 8.62 -23.60
C SER A 438 26.05 7.56 -24.67
N GLN A 439 26.82 6.46 -24.68
CA GLN A 439 26.59 5.32 -25.57
C GLN A 439 25.30 4.58 -25.18
N GLY A 440 25.11 4.35 -23.89
CA GLY A 440 23.90 3.76 -23.30
C GLY A 440 22.64 4.54 -23.62
N LYS A 441 22.70 5.87 -23.67
CA LYS A 441 21.56 6.72 -24.07
C LYS A 441 21.09 6.41 -25.49
N GLN A 442 22.01 6.13 -26.42
CA GLN A 442 21.64 5.76 -27.80
C GLN A 442 20.91 4.42 -27.81
N ILE A 443 21.41 3.45 -27.04
CA ILE A 443 20.78 2.13 -26.88
C ILE A 443 19.40 2.27 -26.22
N PHE A 444 19.28 3.08 -25.17
CA PHE A 444 18.01 3.35 -24.49
C PHE A 444 16.96 3.91 -25.45
N ASN A 445 17.34 4.86 -26.30
CA ASN A 445 16.44 5.45 -27.29
C ASN A 445 15.92 4.41 -28.29
N GLU A 446 16.74 3.43 -28.66
CA GLU A 446 16.35 2.37 -29.60
C GLU A 446 15.53 1.26 -28.92
N TYR A 447 15.90 0.83 -27.72
CA TYR A 447 15.36 -0.38 -27.07
C TYR A 447 14.26 -0.10 -26.04
N CYS A 448 14.29 1.04 -25.37
CA CYS A 448 13.54 1.29 -24.13
C CYS A 448 12.57 2.48 -24.24
N ALA A 449 12.98 3.56 -24.90
CA ALA A 449 12.27 4.84 -24.87
C ALA A 449 10.83 4.77 -25.40
N SER A 450 10.56 3.87 -26.34
CA SER A 450 9.21 3.62 -26.89
C SER A 450 8.18 3.23 -25.82
N CYS A 451 8.64 2.65 -24.71
CA CYS A 451 7.83 2.24 -23.57
C CYS A 451 8.03 3.13 -22.34
N HIS A 452 9.26 3.57 -22.09
CA HIS A 452 9.69 4.09 -20.78
C HIS A 452 10.02 5.58 -20.72
N ASP A 453 10.17 6.29 -21.83
CA ASP A 453 10.60 7.71 -21.82
C ASP A 453 9.48 8.71 -21.49
N ASN A 454 8.28 8.21 -21.14
CA ASN A 454 7.12 9.04 -20.86
C ASN A 454 6.72 8.94 -19.38
N ILE A 455 6.49 10.10 -18.76
CA ILE A 455 5.95 10.17 -17.40
C ILE A 455 4.53 9.62 -17.32
N LEU A 456 3.74 9.75 -18.38
CA LEU A 456 2.44 9.10 -18.49
C LEU A 456 2.64 7.64 -18.89
N PRO A 457 2.24 6.67 -18.04
CA PRO A 457 2.50 5.28 -18.29
C PRO A 457 1.71 4.75 -19.50
N ARG A 458 2.32 3.80 -20.21
CA ARG A 458 1.70 3.04 -21.30
C ARG A 458 1.39 1.62 -20.83
N MET A 459 0.23 1.11 -21.21
CA MET A 459 -0.25 -0.23 -20.88
C MET A 459 0.17 -1.23 -21.96
N TYR A 460 0.53 -2.43 -21.54
CA TYR A 460 0.96 -3.51 -22.41
C TYR A 460 0.30 -4.80 -21.96
N ARG A 461 -0.30 -5.54 -22.90
CA ARG A 461 -0.82 -6.87 -22.63
C ARG A 461 0.26 -7.75 -22.02
N VAL A 462 -0.14 -8.53 -21.01
CA VAL A 462 0.74 -9.51 -20.36
C VAL A 462 1.29 -10.51 -21.38
N SER A 463 0.46 -10.93 -22.34
CA SER A 463 0.86 -11.84 -23.43
C SER A 463 1.98 -11.29 -24.32
N ASP A 464 2.04 -9.96 -24.49
CA ASP A 464 2.97 -9.31 -25.42
C ASP A 464 4.33 -9.09 -24.73
N ILE A 465 4.33 -8.81 -23.41
CA ILE A 465 5.56 -8.66 -22.62
C ILE A 465 6.13 -10.02 -22.19
N GLY A 466 5.26 -10.98 -21.88
CA GLY A 466 5.62 -12.34 -21.44
C GLY A 466 6.10 -12.45 -19.98
N THR A 467 5.91 -11.40 -19.16
CA THR A 467 6.18 -11.44 -17.71
C THR A 467 5.13 -12.25 -16.96
N ASP A 468 5.39 -12.59 -15.69
CA ASP A 468 4.47 -13.37 -14.85
C ASP A 468 3.02 -12.81 -14.92
N PRO A 469 2.02 -13.63 -15.27
CA PRO A 469 0.66 -13.15 -15.50
C PRO A 469 -0.20 -13.12 -14.23
N VAL A 470 0.22 -13.76 -13.15
CA VAL A 470 -0.68 -14.20 -12.07
C VAL A 470 -1.31 -13.00 -11.37
N MET A 471 -0.56 -11.93 -11.12
CA MET A 471 -1.11 -10.72 -10.49
C MET A 471 -2.18 -10.05 -11.36
N ALA A 472 -1.90 -9.87 -12.66
CA ALA A 472 -2.83 -9.28 -13.59
C ALA A 472 -4.10 -10.15 -13.73
N GLU A 473 -3.96 -11.47 -13.86
CA GLU A 473 -5.07 -12.42 -13.94
C GLU A 473 -5.95 -12.39 -12.68
N ASN A 474 -5.33 -12.55 -11.49
CA ASN A 474 -6.03 -12.53 -10.20
C ASN A 474 -6.84 -11.23 -10.00
N SER A 475 -6.40 -10.11 -10.59
CA SER A 475 -7.06 -8.82 -10.41
C SER A 475 -8.49 -8.77 -10.97
N PHE A 476 -8.81 -9.54 -12.01
CA PHE A 476 -10.13 -9.56 -12.65
C PHE A 476 -10.81 -10.94 -12.64
N SER A 477 -10.06 -12.02 -12.44
CA SER A 477 -10.60 -13.38 -12.42
C SER A 477 -11.24 -13.76 -11.10
N HIS A 478 -10.76 -13.19 -9.99
CA HIS A 478 -11.30 -13.44 -8.66
C HIS A 478 -12.74 -12.93 -8.53
N THR A 479 -13.57 -13.75 -7.88
CA THR A 479 -14.97 -13.44 -7.59
C THR A 479 -15.24 -13.67 -6.11
N GLY A 480 -16.37 -13.18 -5.62
CA GLY A 480 -16.83 -13.54 -4.29
C GLY A 480 -18.24 -13.05 -4.00
N TYR A 481 -18.74 -13.44 -2.84
CA TYR A 481 -20.09 -13.13 -2.37
C TYR A 481 -20.26 -11.62 -2.15
N SER A 482 -21.33 -11.06 -2.71
CA SER A 482 -21.64 -9.64 -2.54
C SER A 482 -22.26 -9.32 -1.17
N GLY A 483 -22.90 -10.32 -0.53
CA GLY A 483 -23.49 -10.24 0.80
C GLY A 483 -24.28 -8.96 1.06
N ILE A 484 -23.81 -8.13 2.00
CA ILE A 484 -24.49 -6.88 2.36
C ILE A 484 -24.61 -5.86 1.21
N LEU A 485 -23.82 -6.01 0.14
CA LEU A 485 -23.88 -5.20 -1.09
C LEU A 485 -24.79 -5.80 -2.19
N ARG A 486 -25.39 -6.97 -1.98
CA ARG A 486 -26.27 -7.61 -2.97
C ARG A 486 -27.40 -6.68 -3.40
N ASN A 487 -27.74 -6.72 -4.69
CA ASN A 487 -28.74 -5.89 -5.37
C ASN A 487 -28.41 -4.39 -5.45
N GLN A 488 -27.17 -4.01 -5.19
CA GLN A 488 -26.70 -2.64 -5.45
C GLN A 488 -26.03 -2.55 -6.82
N TYR A 489 -25.89 -1.33 -7.34
CA TYR A 489 -25.14 -1.06 -8.55
C TYR A 489 -23.79 -0.42 -8.23
N VAL A 490 -22.79 -0.74 -9.07
CA VAL A 490 -21.49 -0.07 -9.11
C VAL A 490 -21.19 0.35 -10.54
N GLY A 491 -20.77 1.59 -10.72
CA GLY A 491 -20.31 2.10 -12.00
C GLY A 491 -18.90 1.62 -12.27
N VAL A 492 -18.69 1.05 -13.46
CA VAL A 492 -17.39 0.76 -14.05
C VAL A 492 -17.27 1.57 -15.33
N GLY A 493 -16.06 1.71 -15.89
CA GLY A 493 -15.80 2.63 -17.00
C GLY A 493 -16.72 2.48 -18.23
N ILE A 494 -17.32 1.28 -18.42
CA ILE A 494 -18.18 0.94 -19.55
C ILE A 494 -19.70 0.88 -19.22
N GLY A 495 -20.11 1.20 -17.98
CA GLY A 495 -21.50 1.11 -17.54
C GLY A 495 -21.66 0.64 -16.08
N ASN A 496 -22.90 0.37 -15.67
CA ASN A 496 -23.18 -0.12 -14.32
C ASN A 496 -23.25 -1.65 -14.28
N ILE A 497 -22.64 -2.26 -13.27
CA ILE A 497 -22.79 -3.68 -12.93
C ILE A 497 -23.78 -3.80 -11.77
N LEU A 498 -24.77 -4.69 -11.92
CA LEU A 498 -25.64 -5.12 -10.81
C LEU A 498 -24.91 -6.18 -9.99
N LEU A 499 -24.80 -5.95 -8.68
CA LEU A 499 -24.17 -6.89 -7.76
C LEU A 499 -25.13 -8.04 -7.45
N GLY A 500 -24.98 -9.14 -8.20
CA GLY A 500 -25.66 -10.41 -7.97
C GLY A 500 -25.10 -11.16 -6.76
N GLU A 501 -25.25 -12.48 -6.73
CA GLU A 501 -24.76 -13.30 -5.61
C GLU A 501 -23.23 -13.35 -5.54
N LYS A 502 -22.60 -13.86 -6.60
CA LYS A 502 -21.15 -13.79 -6.82
C LYS A 502 -20.82 -12.87 -7.97
N VAL A 503 -19.82 -12.02 -7.78
CA VAL A 503 -19.41 -11.01 -8.75
C VAL A 503 -17.89 -10.79 -8.71
N PRO A 504 -17.29 -10.18 -9.74
CA PRO A 504 -15.87 -9.88 -9.77
C PRO A 504 -15.40 -9.03 -8.58
N MET A 505 -14.27 -9.40 -7.98
CA MET A 505 -13.76 -8.75 -6.77
C MET A 505 -13.42 -7.28 -6.95
N VAL A 506 -12.91 -6.89 -8.12
CA VAL A 506 -12.65 -5.48 -8.44
C VAL A 506 -13.91 -4.62 -8.34
N ALA A 507 -15.09 -5.16 -8.70
CA ALA A 507 -16.37 -4.46 -8.60
C ALA A 507 -16.81 -4.32 -7.13
N LEU A 508 -16.66 -5.38 -6.33
CA LEU A 508 -16.97 -5.37 -4.89
C LEU A 508 -16.07 -4.42 -4.13
N LEU A 509 -14.76 -4.46 -4.39
CA LEU A 509 -13.79 -3.57 -3.76
C LEU A 509 -14.13 -2.11 -4.06
N THR A 510 -14.33 -1.77 -5.34
CA THR A 510 -14.72 -0.41 -5.76
C THR A 510 -16.00 0.03 -5.04
N LYS A 511 -17.02 -0.84 -4.96
CA LYS A 511 -18.27 -0.50 -4.29
C LYS A 511 -18.08 -0.30 -2.79
N ALA A 512 -17.35 -1.18 -2.13
CA ALA A 512 -17.10 -1.10 -0.69
C ALA A 512 -16.32 0.17 -0.32
N ALA A 513 -15.31 0.54 -1.12
CA ALA A 513 -14.57 1.79 -0.96
C ALA A 513 -15.48 3.01 -1.15
N LEU A 514 -16.31 3.05 -2.20
CA LEU A 514 -17.28 4.13 -2.42
C LEU A 514 -18.29 4.26 -1.28
N SER A 515 -18.80 3.13 -0.77
CA SER A 515 -19.72 3.11 0.38
C SER A 515 -19.05 3.66 1.64
N THR A 516 -17.78 3.29 1.87
CA THR A 516 -16.96 3.80 2.99
C THR A 516 -16.78 5.31 2.89
N ILE A 517 -16.37 5.82 1.73
CA ILE A 517 -16.18 7.26 1.49
C ILE A 517 -17.49 8.05 1.65
N SER A 518 -18.63 7.45 1.28
CA SER A 518 -19.93 8.11 1.37
C SER A 518 -20.49 8.16 2.80
N THR A 519 -19.97 7.34 3.70
CA THR A 519 -20.40 7.28 5.09
C THR A 519 -19.79 8.42 5.91
N ILE A 520 -20.55 8.97 6.85
CA ILE A 520 -20.09 10.07 7.71
C ILE A 520 -19.08 9.53 8.74
N ASP A 521 -17.93 10.19 8.88
CA ASP A 521 -16.96 9.95 9.96
C ASP A 521 -17.66 9.94 11.33
N SER A 522 -17.78 8.73 11.90
CA SER A 522 -18.58 8.46 13.10
C SER A 522 -17.86 8.81 14.40
N ASP A 523 -16.55 8.96 14.35
CA ASP A 523 -15.63 9.26 15.44
C ASP A 523 -15.40 10.76 15.64
N LYS A 524 -15.70 11.59 14.63
CA LYS A 524 -15.52 13.05 14.68
C LYS A 524 -16.78 13.78 15.13
N ASN A 525 -16.62 14.94 15.76
CA ASN A 525 -17.74 15.83 16.07
C ASN A 525 -18.12 16.72 14.87
N SER A 526 -19.24 17.44 14.96
CA SER A 526 -19.75 18.27 13.86
C SER A 526 -18.85 19.46 13.51
N PHE A 527 -18.04 19.93 14.44
CA PHE A 527 -17.11 21.03 14.21
C PHE A 527 -15.86 20.55 13.46
N GLU A 528 -15.24 19.47 13.92
CA GLU A 528 -14.11 18.79 13.24
C GLU A 528 -14.46 18.46 11.80
N ARG A 529 -15.62 17.84 11.57
CA ARG A 529 -16.10 17.53 10.20
C ARG A 529 -16.25 18.77 9.32
N ARG A 530 -16.68 19.91 9.88
CA ARG A 530 -16.82 21.17 9.12
C ARG A 530 -15.45 21.76 8.81
N LEU A 531 -14.51 21.69 9.75
CA LEU A 531 -13.13 22.11 9.52
C LEU A 531 -12.47 21.27 8.44
N ASP A 532 -12.53 19.94 8.54
CA ASP A 532 -11.99 19.01 7.55
C ASP A 532 -12.56 19.28 6.16
N ARG A 533 -13.90 19.40 6.04
CA ARG A 533 -14.55 19.72 4.76
C ARG A 533 -14.15 21.08 4.21
N SER A 534 -13.96 22.08 5.08
CA SER A 534 -13.53 23.41 4.65
C SER A 534 -12.10 23.37 4.14
N ALA A 535 -11.19 22.76 4.90
CA ALA A 535 -9.80 22.55 4.50
C ALA A 535 -9.70 21.77 3.18
N ASP A 536 -10.50 20.72 3.03
CA ASP A 536 -10.59 19.93 1.80
C ASP A 536 -11.09 20.76 0.61
N PHE A 537 -12.12 21.58 0.79
CA PHE A 537 -12.62 22.47 -0.26
C PHE A 537 -11.55 23.48 -0.70
N PHE A 538 -10.84 24.10 0.25
CA PHE A 538 -9.74 25.01 -0.05
C PHE A 538 -8.63 24.28 -0.81
N ARG A 539 -8.16 23.12 -0.31
CA ARG A 539 -7.09 22.34 -0.95
C ARG A 539 -7.45 21.85 -2.35
N ALA A 540 -8.67 21.34 -2.54
CA ALA A 540 -9.14 20.90 -3.85
C ALA A 540 -9.17 22.04 -4.87
N SER A 541 -9.38 23.28 -4.42
CA SER A 541 -9.35 24.47 -5.28
C SER A 541 -7.94 24.85 -5.75
N PHE A 542 -6.89 24.34 -5.09
CA PHE A 542 -5.48 24.57 -5.43
C PHE A 542 -4.76 23.31 -5.95
N SER A 543 -5.42 22.15 -5.97
CA SER A 543 -4.81 20.90 -6.43
C SER A 543 -4.81 20.77 -7.95
N ASN A 544 -3.65 20.55 -8.56
CA ASN A 544 -3.50 20.20 -9.97
C ASN A 544 -3.60 18.68 -10.18
N ALA A 545 -4.74 18.07 -9.85
CA ALA A 545 -4.94 16.65 -10.10
C ALA A 545 -4.91 16.36 -11.63
N PRO A 546 -4.26 15.27 -12.07
CA PRO A 546 -4.29 14.88 -13.48
C PRO A 546 -5.72 14.73 -13.99
N TYR A 547 -5.97 15.20 -15.21
CA TYR A 547 -7.25 14.99 -15.86
C TYR A 547 -7.50 13.49 -16.08
N PRO A 548 -8.73 13.00 -15.88
CA PRO A 548 -9.08 11.64 -16.28
C PRO A 548 -8.77 11.46 -17.78
N SER A 549 -8.00 10.43 -18.13
CA SER A 549 -7.69 10.08 -19.51
C SER A 549 -8.04 8.62 -19.80
N ILE A 550 -8.07 8.25 -21.09
CA ILE A 550 -8.13 6.85 -21.54
C ILE A 550 -6.72 6.26 -21.54
N LYS A 551 -6.61 4.97 -21.15
CA LYS A 551 -5.33 4.25 -21.11
C LYS A 551 -4.69 4.30 -22.50
N GLN A 552 -3.38 4.52 -22.55
CA GLN A 552 -2.60 4.47 -23.79
C GLN A 552 -1.79 3.18 -23.84
N GLY A 553 -1.37 2.77 -25.03
CA GLY A 553 -0.55 1.59 -25.25
C GLY A 553 -1.30 0.45 -25.93
N ASN A 554 -0.76 -0.76 -25.84
CA ASN A 554 -1.25 -1.95 -26.51
C ASN A 554 -1.84 -2.91 -25.47
N TYR A 555 -3.12 -2.72 -25.16
CA TYR A 555 -3.88 -3.48 -24.16
C TYR A 555 -5.27 -3.81 -24.70
N ASP A 556 -5.96 -4.75 -24.07
CA ASP A 556 -7.35 -5.07 -24.44
C ASP A 556 -8.32 -4.11 -23.75
N PRO A 557 -9.08 -3.28 -24.49
CA PRO A 557 -9.99 -2.32 -23.88
C PRO A 557 -11.16 -2.99 -23.20
N ASP A 558 -11.67 -2.35 -22.14
CA ASP A 558 -12.89 -2.80 -21.47
C ASP A 558 -14.08 -2.70 -22.42
N THR A 559 -14.93 -3.73 -22.41
CA THR A 559 -16.17 -3.78 -23.19
C THR A 559 -17.32 -4.22 -22.30
N THR A 560 -18.56 -4.03 -22.75
CA THR A 560 -19.73 -4.54 -22.01
C THR A 560 -19.71 -6.06 -21.83
N ALA A 561 -19.07 -6.80 -22.74
CA ALA A 561 -18.88 -8.25 -22.63
C ALA A 561 -17.71 -8.65 -21.71
N LYS A 562 -16.66 -7.83 -21.64
CA LYS A 562 -15.46 -8.04 -20.80
C LYS A 562 -15.10 -6.73 -20.09
N PRO A 563 -15.75 -6.41 -18.96
CA PRO A 563 -15.69 -5.08 -18.34
C PRO A 563 -14.37 -4.73 -17.64
N PHE A 564 -13.47 -5.72 -17.52
CA PHE A 564 -12.16 -5.59 -16.86
C PHE A 564 -11.01 -6.17 -17.71
N ALA A 565 -11.20 -6.30 -19.03
CA ALA A 565 -10.17 -6.82 -19.92
C ALA A 565 -8.87 -6.01 -19.85
N SER A 566 -8.98 -4.70 -19.60
CA SER A 566 -7.85 -3.79 -19.52
C SER A 566 -6.94 -3.99 -18.30
N LEU A 567 -7.33 -4.88 -17.38
CA LEU A 567 -6.53 -5.27 -16.23
C LEU A 567 -5.55 -6.39 -16.54
N ASN A 568 -5.71 -7.10 -17.66
CA ASN A 568 -4.75 -8.09 -18.13
C ASN A 568 -3.56 -7.44 -18.86
N ALA A 569 -2.95 -6.46 -18.20
CA ALA A 569 -1.87 -5.66 -18.73
C ALA A 569 -0.94 -5.19 -17.61
N TYR A 570 0.30 -4.86 -17.95
CA TYR A 570 1.22 -4.15 -17.05
C TYR A 570 1.56 -2.78 -17.63
N LYS A 571 1.81 -1.82 -16.73
CA LYS A 571 2.24 -0.49 -17.11
C LYS A 571 3.75 -0.44 -17.29
N ALA A 572 4.21 0.10 -18.41
CA ALA A 572 5.56 0.65 -18.53
C ALA A 572 5.52 2.08 -17.96
N ARG A 573 6.26 2.29 -16.87
CA ARG A 573 6.41 3.59 -16.21
C ARG A 573 7.77 4.21 -16.54
N SER A 574 7.92 5.51 -16.30
CA SER A 574 9.22 6.18 -16.32
C SER A 574 10.25 5.42 -15.49
N LEU A 575 11.49 5.36 -15.98
CA LEU A 575 12.63 4.74 -15.29
C LEU A 575 13.43 5.75 -14.45
N ASN A 576 12.90 6.94 -14.18
CA ASN A 576 13.52 7.86 -13.25
C ASN A 576 13.78 7.19 -11.89
N GLY A 577 14.98 7.31 -11.34
CA GLY A 577 15.40 6.70 -10.08
C GLY A 577 15.41 5.16 -10.09
N ILE A 578 15.37 4.50 -11.25
CA ILE A 578 15.23 3.03 -11.33
C ILE A 578 16.39 2.28 -10.65
N TRP A 579 17.56 2.90 -10.57
CA TRP A 579 18.72 2.34 -9.88
C TRP A 579 18.42 1.99 -8.41
N ALA A 580 17.48 2.70 -7.78
CA ALA A 580 17.12 2.61 -6.37
C ALA A 580 15.97 1.62 -6.05
N THR A 581 15.50 0.83 -7.03
CA THR A 581 14.23 0.09 -6.89
C THR A 581 14.36 -1.42 -6.98
N ALA A 582 15.56 -1.97 -6.76
CA ALA A 582 15.77 -3.41 -6.75
C ALA A 582 14.96 -4.08 -5.62
N PRO A 583 14.51 -5.34 -5.80
CA PRO A 583 14.58 -6.14 -7.04
C PRO A 583 13.60 -5.70 -8.13
N TYR A 584 13.87 -6.11 -9.37
CA TYR A 584 13.20 -5.65 -10.59
C TYR A 584 12.08 -6.58 -11.07
N LEU A 585 11.30 -6.06 -12.03
CA LEU A 585 9.96 -6.54 -12.44
C LEU A 585 8.90 -6.33 -11.36
N HIS A 586 7.62 -6.46 -11.75
CA HIS A 586 6.50 -6.21 -10.85
C HIS A 586 6.47 -7.16 -9.64
N ASN A 587 7.08 -8.34 -9.75
CA ASN A 587 7.13 -9.39 -8.73
C ASN A 587 8.50 -9.58 -8.08
N GLY A 588 9.45 -8.67 -8.35
CA GLY A 588 10.78 -8.68 -7.73
C GLY A 588 11.63 -9.90 -8.06
N SER A 589 11.41 -10.50 -9.23
CA SER A 589 11.99 -11.80 -9.63
C SER A 589 13.36 -11.68 -10.30
N VAL A 590 13.91 -10.47 -10.42
CA VAL A 590 15.24 -10.21 -10.99
C VAL A 590 16.05 -9.33 -10.03
N PRO A 591 17.21 -9.77 -9.53
CA PRO A 591 17.88 -9.08 -8.42
C PRO A 591 18.56 -7.76 -8.80
N THR A 592 19.10 -7.65 -10.02
CA THR A 592 19.87 -6.47 -10.47
C THR A 592 19.42 -5.99 -11.85
N LEU A 593 19.67 -4.72 -12.20
CA LEU A 593 19.39 -4.21 -13.54
C LEU A 593 20.23 -4.95 -14.58
N TYR A 594 21.49 -5.28 -14.28
CA TYR A 594 22.30 -6.07 -15.19
C TYR A 594 21.62 -7.40 -15.52
N ASP A 595 21.12 -8.12 -14.50
CA ASP A 595 20.43 -9.38 -14.71
C ASP A 595 19.10 -9.20 -15.49
N LEU A 596 18.43 -8.05 -15.36
CA LEU A 596 17.24 -7.72 -16.17
C LEU A 596 17.56 -7.66 -17.67
N LEU A 597 18.78 -7.27 -18.03
CA LEU A 597 19.24 -7.23 -19.42
C LEU A 597 19.63 -8.60 -19.99
N LEU A 598 19.68 -9.64 -19.15
CA LEU A 598 19.95 -11.02 -19.53
C LEU A 598 18.67 -11.79 -19.86
N PRO A 599 18.75 -12.85 -20.69
CA PRO A 599 17.60 -13.68 -20.99
C PRO A 599 17.25 -14.62 -19.82
N LYS A 600 15.98 -15.02 -19.75
CA LYS A 600 15.60 -16.21 -18.99
C LYS A 600 16.08 -17.44 -19.76
N LYS A 601 16.78 -18.34 -19.06
CA LYS A 601 17.22 -19.62 -19.62
C LYS A 601 16.01 -20.49 -19.99
N ARG A 602 15.99 -21.00 -21.21
CA ARG A 602 14.99 -21.93 -21.73
C ARG A 602 15.65 -23.19 -22.29
N GLU A 603 14.84 -24.22 -22.50
CA GLU A 603 15.29 -25.42 -23.19
C GLU A 603 15.83 -25.06 -24.58
N GLY A 604 17.01 -25.58 -24.92
CA GLY A 604 17.71 -25.29 -26.17
C GLY A 604 18.67 -24.08 -26.12
N ASP A 605 18.63 -23.26 -25.07
CA ASP A 605 19.61 -22.17 -24.91
C ASP A 605 21.03 -22.72 -24.61
N PRO A 606 22.11 -22.04 -25.03
CA PRO A 606 23.50 -22.47 -24.78
C PRO A 606 23.81 -22.71 -23.29
N LYS A 607 24.53 -23.78 -22.97
CA LYS A 607 24.88 -24.07 -21.56
C LYS A 607 25.72 -22.98 -20.91
N ASP A 608 26.65 -22.41 -21.67
CA ASP A 608 27.64 -21.42 -21.21
C ASP A 608 27.19 -19.97 -21.45
N GLY A 609 25.90 -19.75 -21.72
CA GLY A 609 25.32 -18.41 -21.82
C GLY A 609 25.18 -17.73 -20.45
N GLU A 610 25.03 -16.41 -20.48
CA GLU A 610 24.73 -15.59 -19.30
C GLU A 610 23.21 -15.42 -19.18
N TYR A 611 22.63 -15.80 -18.04
CA TYR A 611 21.18 -15.85 -17.84
C TYR A 611 20.77 -15.21 -16.52
N ARG A 612 19.50 -14.80 -16.43
CA ARG A 612 18.86 -14.46 -15.16
C ARG A 612 18.97 -15.63 -14.17
N PRO A 613 19.23 -15.39 -12.88
CA PRO A 613 19.23 -16.45 -11.89
C PRO A 613 17.82 -17.02 -11.70
N ASP A 614 17.71 -18.35 -11.64
CA ASP A 614 16.43 -19.02 -11.35
C ASP A 614 16.10 -19.01 -9.86
N GLN A 615 17.13 -18.88 -9.03
CA GLN A 615 17.05 -18.79 -7.57
C GLN A 615 18.14 -17.83 -7.07
N PHE A 616 17.82 -17.04 -6.06
CA PHE A 616 18.74 -16.09 -5.43
C PHE A 616 18.27 -15.73 -4.02
N GLU A 617 19.16 -15.19 -3.21
CA GLU A 617 18.83 -14.76 -1.85
C GLU A 617 18.26 -13.33 -1.84
N VAL A 618 17.27 -13.09 -0.98
CA VAL A 618 16.64 -11.78 -0.76
C VAL A 618 16.61 -11.48 0.73
N GLY A 619 16.88 -10.23 1.10
CA GLY A 619 16.84 -9.76 2.49
C GLY A 619 17.91 -8.72 2.79
N SER A 620 19.13 -8.92 2.28
CA SER A 620 20.23 -7.97 2.45
C SER A 620 19.89 -6.63 1.79
N ARG A 621 20.31 -5.53 2.43
CA ARG A 621 20.26 -4.17 1.87
C ARG A 621 21.58 -3.75 1.24
N GLU A 622 22.62 -4.57 1.28
CA GLU A 622 23.91 -4.27 0.64
C GLU A 622 23.73 -4.12 -0.87
N PHE A 623 24.20 -3.01 -1.40
CA PHE A 623 24.02 -2.61 -2.79
C PHE A 623 25.25 -2.98 -3.63
N ASP A 624 25.00 -3.54 -4.80
CA ASP A 624 26.00 -3.75 -5.85
C ASP A 624 25.88 -2.61 -6.88
N PRO A 625 26.78 -1.61 -6.89
CA PRO A 625 26.73 -0.53 -7.87
C PRO A 625 27.24 -0.94 -9.26
N ILE A 626 27.88 -2.11 -9.38
CA ILE A 626 28.37 -2.64 -10.67
C ILE A 626 27.22 -3.26 -11.43
N LYS A 627 26.42 -4.12 -10.78
CA LYS A 627 25.22 -4.71 -11.39
C LYS A 627 23.95 -3.87 -11.22
N VAL A 628 23.99 -2.89 -10.31
CA VAL A 628 22.88 -2.02 -9.91
C VAL A 628 21.72 -2.83 -9.35
N GLY A 629 21.83 -3.22 -8.08
CA GLY A 629 20.79 -3.94 -7.35
C GLY A 629 21.25 -4.37 -5.97
N LEU A 630 20.45 -5.21 -5.30
CA LEU A 630 20.81 -5.73 -3.99
C LEU A 630 21.66 -6.99 -4.11
N LYS A 631 22.58 -7.18 -3.16
CA LYS A 631 23.36 -8.40 -2.99
C LYS A 631 22.39 -9.59 -2.91
N SER A 632 22.59 -10.57 -3.80
CA SER A 632 21.64 -11.67 -3.98
C SER A 632 22.25 -13.06 -3.71
N SER A 633 23.43 -13.11 -3.09
CA SER A 633 24.13 -14.35 -2.74
C SER A 633 25.15 -14.12 -1.63
N GLY A 634 25.62 -15.19 -0.98
CA GLY A 634 26.68 -15.13 0.02
C GLY A 634 26.24 -14.61 1.39
N TYR A 635 24.99 -14.89 1.79
CA TYR A 635 24.43 -14.70 3.12
C TYR A 635 23.23 -15.64 3.31
N GLU A 636 22.77 -15.84 4.55
CA GLU A 636 21.59 -16.65 4.87
C GLU A 636 20.32 -15.80 4.76
N GLY A 637 19.75 -15.72 3.55
CA GLY A 637 18.56 -14.93 3.24
C GLY A 637 17.30 -15.77 3.01
N PHE A 638 16.26 -15.09 2.51
CA PHE A 638 15.12 -15.77 1.91
C PHE A 638 15.48 -16.22 0.50
N ARG A 639 15.46 -17.54 0.25
CA ARG A 639 15.69 -18.09 -1.08
C ARG A 639 14.47 -17.88 -1.98
N PHE A 640 14.60 -16.94 -2.91
CA PHE A 640 13.63 -16.72 -3.97
C PHE A 640 13.70 -17.86 -4.99
N ASP A 641 12.55 -18.38 -5.40
CA ASP A 641 12.44 -19.41 -6.44
C ASP A 641 11.47 -18.98 -7.54
N THR A 642 12.01 -18.84 -8.76
CA THR A 642 11.26 -18.37 -9.95
C THR A 642 10.36 -19.44 -10.58
N SER A 643 10.44 -20.69 -10.11
CA SER A 643 9.54 -21.78 -10.55
C SER A 643 8.18 -21.76 -9.86
N LEU A 644 8.05 -21.04 -8.75
CA LEU A 644 6.79 -20.91 -8.02
C LEU A 644 5.81 -20.00 -8.77
N LYS A 645 4.51 -20.28 -8.62
CA LYS A 645 3.43 -19.46 -9.21
C LYS A 645 3.54 -18.01 -8.70
N GLY A 646 3.51 -17.04 -9.61
CA GLY A 646 3.66 -15.61 -9.29
C GLY A 646 5.11 -15.11 -9.27
N ASN A 647 6.10 -16.01 -9.32
CA ASN A 647 7.52 -15.67 -9.21
C ASN A 647 8.29 -15.73 -10.53
N SER A 648 7.63 -15.92 -11.68
CA SER A 648 8.35 -16.04 -12.96
C SER A 648 9.16 -14.77 -13.25
N ASN A 649 10.42 -14.98 -13.63
CA ASN A 649 11.34 -13.94 -14.11
C ASN A 649 11.47 -13.93 -15.64
N ALA A 650 10.52 -14.55 -16.36
CA ALA A 650 10.46 -14.50 -17.81
C ALA A 650 9.90 -13.16 -18.32
N GLY A 651 10.00 -12.94 -19.64
CA GLY A 651 9.44 -11.76 -20.29
C GLY A 651 10.26 -10.49 -20.10
N HIS A 652 9.85 -9.43 -20.80
CA HIS A 652 10.61 -8.19 -20.89
C HIS A 652 12.07 -8.45 -21.32
N GLU A 653 12.24 -9.22 -22.40
CA GLU A 653 13.52 -9.69 -22.93
C GLU A 653 13.89 -8.96 -24.24
N TYR A 654 13.60 -7.65 -24.28
CA TYR A 654 13.82 -6.80 -25.45
C TYR A 654 15.31 -6.68 -25.82
N THR A 655 16.20 -6.61 -24.82
CA THR A 655 17.66 -6.48 -25.00
C THR A 655 18.33 -7.79 -25.40
N THR A 656 17.60 -8.90 -25.42
CA THR A 656 18.12 -10.23 -25.74
C THR A 656 17.57 -10.74 -27.07
N GLY A 657 16.75 -9.95 -27.75
CA GLY A 657 16.11 -10.32 -29.01
C GLY A 657 15.05 -11.41 -28.86
N LYS A 658 14.46 -11.58 -27.67
CA LYS A 658 13.39 -12.58 -27.42
C LYS A 658 11.98 -11.97 -27.31
N THR A 659 11.87 -10.68 -27.01
CA THR A 659 10.58 -9.96 -26.97
C THR A 659 10.51 -8.95 -28.12
N ALA A 660 9.40 -8.96 -28.86
CA ALA A 660 9.16 -8.02 -29.95
C ALA A 660 8.80 -6.63 -29.43
N GLN A 661 9.32 -5.58 -30.08
CA GLN A 661 8.89 -4.19 -29.89
C GLN A 661 7.40 -4.03 -30.28
N LEU A 662 6.80 -2.89 -29.92
CA LEU A 662 5.38 -2.61 -30.19
C LEU A 662 4.98 -2.72 -31.68
N ASN A 663 5.91 -2.47 -32.58
CA ASN A 663 5.69 -2.59 -34.03
C ASN A 663 5.92 -4.03 -34.55
N GLY A 664 6.07 -5.01 -33.67
CA GLY A 664 6.37 -6.41 -33.99
C GLY A 664 7.84 -6.68 -34.31
N LYS A 665 8.71 -5.66 -34.37
CA LYS A 665 10.13 -5.84 -34.70
C LYS A 665 10.87 -6.47 -33.51
N ILE A 666 11.57 -7.58 -33.75
CA ILE A 666 12.55 -8.11 -32.81
C ILE A 666 13.90 -7.44 -33.09
N LEU A 667 14.48 -6.81 -32.08
CA LEU A 667 15.78 -6.16 -32.18
C LEU A 667 16.92 -7.17 -31.99
N LYS A 668 18.13 -6.82 -32.45
CA LYS A 668 19.31 -7.65 -32.23
C LYS A 668 19.58 -7.80 -30.72
N PRO A 669 20.04 -8.96 -30.23
CA PRO A 669 20.52 -9.09 -28.86
C PRO A 669 21.71 -8.15 -28.61
N LEU A 670 21.71 -7.47 -27.47
CA LEU A 670 22.84 -6.64 -27.04
C LEU A 670 24.03 -7.53 -26.66
N THR A 671 25.23 -7.07 -27.02
CA THR A 671 26.51 -7.58 -26.50
C THR A 671 26.67 -7.22 -25.01
N LYS A 672 27.67 -7.84 -24.35
CA LYS A 672 27.97 -7.52 -22.95
C LYS A 672 28.33 -6.04 -22.76
N GLU A 673 29.16 -5.48 -23.63
CA GLU A 673 29.56 -4.07 -23.57
C GLU A 673 28.36 -3.13 -23.78
N GLU A 674 27.50 -3.41 -24.76
CA GLU A 674 26.27 -2.63 -24.98
C GLU A 674 25.33 -2.69 -23.76
N ARG A 675 25.25 -3.83 -23.04
CA ARG A 675 24.49 -3.91 -21.79
C ARG A 675 25.09 -3.07 -20.68
N LEU A 676 26.42 -3.06 -20.56
CA LEU A 676 27.12 -2.24 -19.56
C LEU A 676 27.00 -0.75 -19.88
N ASP A 677 27.04 -0.36 -21.17
CA ASP A 677 26.80 1.03 -21.60
C ASP A 677 25.37 1.47 -21.23
N LEU A 678 24.37 0.63 -21.55
CA LEU A 678 22.98 0.87 -21.19
C LEU A 678 22.80 0.95 -19.66
N LEU A 679 23.43 0.05 -18.91
CA LEU A 679 23.38 0.04 -17.44
C LEU A 679 23.92 1.35 -16.85
N GLU A 680 25.02 1.86 -17.40
CA GLU A 680 25.61 3.12 -16.96
C GLU A 680 24.66 4.31 -17.23
N TYR A 681 23.96 4.31 -18.37
CA TYR A 681 22.92 5.30 -18.63
C TYR A 681 21.73 5.20 -17.67
N LEU A 682 21.31 3.98 -17.29
CA LEU A 682 20.21 3.80 -16.33
C LEU A 682 20.53 4.34 -14.93
N LYS A 683 21.81 4.52 -14.57
CA LYS A 683 22.22 5.23 -13.34
C LYS A 683 21.93 6.73 -13.41
N THR A 684 21.85 7.31 -14.62
CA THR A 684 21.61 8.75 -14.82
C THR A 684 20.13 9.15 -14.78
N LEU A 685 19.23 8.17 -14.74
CA LEU A 685 17.77 8.35 -14.67
C LEU A 685 17.31 8.34 -13.21
#